data_AF-O87539-F1
#
_entry.id   AF-O87539-F1
#
_cell.length_a   1.000
_cell.length_b   1.000
_cell.length_c   1.000
_cell.angle_alpha   90.00
_cell.angle_beta   90.00
_cell.angle_gamma   90.00
#
_symmetry.space_group_name_H-M   'P 1'
#
loop_
_entity.id
_entity.type
_entity.pdbx_description
1 polymer ?
#
loop_
_entity_poly.entity_id
_entity_poly.type
_entity_poly.pdbx_seq_one_letter_code
_entity_poly.pdbx_strand_id
1 'polypeptide(L)'
;MMKRFNFNTATKAMLGAGLLSLLLTGCGGSDGKDGEDGKPGVVGVNINSTSTLKAKFTNATVDAGKVTVNFTLENANGVAVLGLTKDHDLRFGIAQLTPVKEKVGETEADRGYQWQAYINAKKEPGTVPSGVDNLNPSTQFQANVESANKCDTCLVDHGDGSYSYTYQVNVANVTEPVKVTYSADATQRATMELELPQLAANAHFDWQPSTGKTEGIQTRNVVSIQACYTCHQPESLALHGGRRIDIENCASCHTATSGDPESGNSIEFTYMIHAIHKGGERHTFDATGAQVPAPYKIIGYGGKVIDYGKVHYPQKPAADCAACHVEGAGAPANADLFKADLSNQACIGCHTEKPSAHHSSTDCMACHNATKPYGGTGSAAKRHGDVMKAYNDSLGYKAKFSNIGIKNNALTFDVQILDNKDQPIGKEFISDPSAYTKSSIYFSWGIDKDYPAYTAGSRYSDRGFALSNSKVSTYNEATKTFTIDSTNSNLKLPADLTGMNVELYAGVATCFNKGGYGVEDVVATPCSTDTRYAYIQDQPFRFKWNGTDTNSAAEKRRAIIDTAKCSGCHNKEIVHYDNGVNCQACHTPDKGLKTDNTYPGTKVPTSFAWKAHESEGHYLKYAGVQSGTVLKTDCATCHTADKSNVVTGIALGRSPERAWLYGDIKNNGAVIWVSSDAGACLSCHQKYLSDAAKSHIETNGGILNGTSAADVQTRASESCATCHTPSQLMEAHGN
;
A
#
# COMPACT_ATOMS: atom_id res chain seq x y z
N MET A 1 -51.90 9.51 40.23
CA MET A 1 -51.92 8.11 40.71
C MET A 1 -50.52 7.56 40.67
N MET A 2 -49.92 7.37 41.86
CA MET A 2 -48.75 6.53 42.05
C MET A 2 -49.14 5.06 41.80
N LYS A 3 -48.20 4.25 41.29
CA LYS A 3 -48.05 2.85 41.69
C LYS A 3 -46.62 2.38 41.39
N ARG A 4 -45.86 2.19 42.46
CA ARG A 4 -44.59 1.47 42.52
C ARG A 4 -44.89 -0.02 42.74
N PHE A 5 -44.08 -0.88 42.12
CA PHE A 5 -44.13 -2.32 42.29
C PHE A 5 -43.30 -2.77 43.50
N ASN A 6 -43.85 -3.80 44.15
CA ASN A 6 -43.35 -4.53 45.31
C ASN A 6 -42.11 -5.38 44.99
N PHE A 7 -41.25 -5.54 46.00
CA PHE A 7 -40.46 -6.75 46.20
C PHE A 7 -41.03 -7.54 47.39
N ASN A 8 -41.11 -8.85 47.23
CA ASN A 8 -41.70 -9.79 48.19
C ASN A 8 -40.59 -10.58 48.92
N THR A 9 -40.60 -10.45 50.25
CA THR A 9 -40.48 -11.47 51.31
C THR A 9 -39.77 -12.81 51.04
N ALA A 10 -38.64 -13.02 51.72
CA ALA A 10 -38.34 -14.22 52.55
C ALA A 10 -37.01 -13.98 53.33
N THR A 11 -36.98 -13.47 54.57
CA THR A 11 -37.34 -14.12 55.87
C THR A 11 -36.15 -14.79 56.58
N LYS A 12 -35.76 -14.19 57.73
CA LYS A 12 -35.20 -14.76 58.99
C LYS A 12 -33.80 -15.39 58.91
N ALA A 13 -32.86 -15.18 59.84
CA ALA A 13 -32.90 -14.91 61.28
C ALA A 13 -31.65 -14.07 61.67
N MET A 14 -31.67 -13.16 62.65
CA MET A 14 -31.67 -13.48 64.07
C MET A 14 -32.33 -12.37 64.90
N LEU A 15 -33.16 -12.82 65.85
CA LEU A 15 -33.61 -12.08 67.03
C LEU A 15 -32.45 -11.84 68.00
N GLY A 16 -32.50 -10.76 68.78
CA GLY A 16 -31.66 -10.65 69.96
C GLY A 16 -31.70 -9.33 70.72
N ALA A 17 -32.85 -9.02 71.35
CA ALA A 17 -32.99 -8.21 72.57
C ALA A 17 -32.58 -6.73 72.57
N GLY A 18 -33.60 -5.87 72.56
CA GLY A 18 -33.56 -4.61 73.32
C GLY A 18 -34.08 -4.85 74.75
N LEU A 19 -33.51 -4.17 75.74
CA LEU A 19 -34.16 -3.13 76.56
C LEU A 19 -33.33 -2.83 77.82
N LEU A 20 -33.37 -1.53 78.17
CA LEU A 20 -33.30 -0.93 79.50
C LEU A 20 -31.95 -0.59 80.16
N SER A 21 -31.70 0.74 80.12
CA SER A 21 -31.39 1.63 81.25
C SER A 21 -30.16 1.36 82.12
N LEU A 22 -29.25 2.34 82.19
CA LEU A 22 -29.05 3.14 83.40
C LEU A 22 -28.13 4.34 83.13
N LEU A 23 -28.52 5.49 83.70
CA LEU A 23 -27.79 6.74 83.78
C LEU A 23 -26.42 6.54 84.48
N LEU A 24 -25.35 7.00 83.84
CA LEU A 24 -24.11 7.40 84.50
C LEU A 24 -23.56 8.65 83.80
N THR A 25 -23.74 9.78 84.47
CA THR A 25 -23.09 11.06 84.20
C THR A 25 -21.58 10.96 84.42
N GLY A 26 -20.81 11.49 83.46
CA GLY A 26 -19.55 12.20 83.74
C GLY A 26 -18.26 11.41 83.57
N CYS A 27 -17.62 11.54 82.40
CA CYS A 27 -16.22 11.95 82.31
C CYS A 27 -15.95 12.50 80.90
N GLY A 28 -15.32 13.69 80.84
CA GLY A 28 -15.14 14.46 79.63
C GLY A 28 -14.09 13.87 78.68
N GLY A 29 -14.30 14.17 77.40
CA GLY A 29 -13.35 13.95 76.33
C GLY A 29 -14.05 14.12 75.00
N SER A 30 -13.94 15.31 74.39
CA SER A 30 -14.18 15.45 72.95
C SER A 30 -13.07 14.66 72.27
N ASP A 31 -13.38 13.48 71.73
CA ASP A 31 -12.59 12.94 70.63
C ASP A 31 -12.80 13.88 69.43
N GLY A 32 -11.69 14.21 68.77
CA GLY A 32 -11.68 15.23 67.73
C GLY A 32 -12.66 14.93 66.60
N LYS A 33 -13.00 15.98 65.83
CA LYS A 33 -13.78 15.87 64.60
C LYS A 33 -13.33 14.65 63.77
N ASP A 34 -14.29 13.85 63.31
CA ASP A 34 -14.04 12.83 62.29
C ASP A 34 -13.20 13.45 61.16
N GLY A 35 -12.07 12.84 60.83
CA GLY A 35 -11.24 13.28 59.72
C GLY A 35 -12.04 13.20 58.41
N GLU A 36 -11.79 14.11 57.47
CA GLU A 36 -12.46 14.03 56.17
C GLU A 36 -12.20 12.67 55.52
N ASP A 37 -13.25 12.08 54.94
CA ASP A 37 -13.14 10.87 54.12
C ASP A 37 -12.01 11.06 53.10
N GLY A 38 -11.07 10.12 53.07
CA GLY A 38 -10.00 10.14 52.08
C GLY A 38 -10.59 10.18 50.67
N LYS A 39 -10.07 11.06 49.81
CA LYS A 39 -10.48 11.11 48.40
C LYS A 39 -10.39 9.71 47.80
N PRO A 40 -11.39 9.24 47.03
CA PRO A 40 -11.30 7.96 46.34
C PRO A 40 -9.97 7.87 45.58
N GLY A 41 -9.22 6.79 45.81
CA GLY A 41 -7.95 6.58 45.13
C GLY A 41 -8.15 6.52 43.62
N VAL A 42 -7.21 7.09 42.86
CA VAL A 42 -7.21 6.96 41.40
C VAL A 42 -7.11 5.47 41.06
N VAL A 43 -8.07 4.98 40.28
CA VAL A 43 -8.05 3.61 39.74
C VAL A 43 -7.28 3.65 38.42
N GLY A 44 -6.06 3.11 38.41
CA GLY A 44 -5.27 2.96 37.19
C GLY A 44 -4.31 1.77 37.22
N VAL A 45 -3.69 1.49 36.09
CA VAL A 45 -2.78 0.35 35.89
C VAL A 45 -1.33 0.80 35.79
N ASN A 46 -0.38 -0.05 36.19
CA ASN A 46 1.04 0.28 36.06
C ASN A 46 1.54 0.13 34.62
N ILE A 47 2.40 1.05 34.18
CA ILE A 47 2.95 1.07 32.82
C ILE A 47 3.75 -0.17 32.44
N ASN A 48 4.43 -0.83 33.40
CA ASN A 48 5.27 -1.99 33.09
C ASN A 48 4.47 -3.25 32.76
N SER A 49 3.19 -3.30 33.12
CA SER A 49 2.33 -4.47 32.92
C SER A 49 1.16 -4.21 31.97
N THR A 50 1.00 -3.00 31.44
CA THR A 50 -0.03 -2.73 30.44
C THR A 50 0.37 -3.34 29.08
N SER A 51 -0.58 -4.02 28.45
CA SER A 51 -0.41 -4.58 27.10
C SER A 51 -0.74 -3.58 25.98
N THR A 52 -1.39 -2.47 26.32
CA THR A 52 -1.78 -1.40 25.38
C THR A 52 -1.52 -0.04 26.00
N LEU A 53 -1.17 0.93 25.18
CA LEU A 53 -0.89 2.29 25.63
C LEU A 53 -1.26 3.29 24.55
N LYS A 54 -1.96 4.35 24.94
CA LYS A 54 -2.21 5.53 24.13
C LYS A 54 -1.72 6.76 24.88
N ALA A 55 -0.83 7.51 24.25
CA ALA A 55 -0.38 8.82 24.72
C ALA A 55 -1.14 9.94 24.00
N LYS A 56 -1.49 11.00 24.73
CA LYS A 56 -2.15 12.19 24.18
C LYS A 56 -1.62 13.43 24.90
N PHE A 57 -1.10 14.39 24.16
CA PHE A 57 -0.83 15.72 24.72
C PHE A 57 -2.14 16.48 24.96
N THR A 58 -2.14 17.33 25.98
CA THR A 58 -3.31 18.16 26.35
C THR A 58 -3.00 19.64 26.25
N ASN A 59 -1.82 20.08 26.69
CA ASN A 59 -1.42 21.48 26.72
C ASN A 59 0.09 21.64 26.51
N ALA A 60 0.50 22.80 26.01
CA ALA A 60 1.90 23.18 25.90
C ALA A 60 2.06 24.71 26.10
N THR A 61 3.13 25.12 26.77
CA THR A 61 3.45 26.52 27.04
C THR A 61 4.94 26.80 26.84
N VAL A 62 5.27 28.04 26.48
CA VAL A 62 6.66 28.51 26.38
C VAL A 62 6.82 29.76 27.25
N ASP A 63 7.76 29.73 28.19
CA ASP A 63 8.11 30.88 29.04
C ASP A 63 9.64 31.12 29.00
N ALA A 64 10.06 32.28 28.49
CA ALA A 64 11.47 32.62 28.28
C ALA A 64 12.28 31.48 27.59
N GLY A 65 11.66 30.82 26.61
CA GLY A 65 12.23 29.69 25.88
C GLY A 65 12.19 28.33 26.60
N LYS A 66 11.73 28.27 27.86
CA LYS A 66 11.45 27.00 28.55
C LYS A 66 10.10 26.47 28.08
N VAL A 67 10.12 25.27 27.50
CA VAL A 67 8.91 24.59 27.03
C VAL A 67 8.41 23.63 28.10
N THR A 68 7.12 23.66 28.40
CA THR A 68 6.47 22.68 29.28
C THR A 68 5.25 22.12 28.57
N VAL A 69 5.12 20.79 28.56
CA VAL A 69 4.02 20.05 27.94
C VAL A 69 3.30 19.20 28.98
N ASN A 70 2.00 19.01 28.79
CA ASN A 70 1.16 18.13 29.60
C ASN A 70 0.58 17.04 28.71
N PHE A 71 0.49 15.82 29.23
CA PHE A 71 -0.03 14.68 28.50
C PHE A 71 -0.67 13.65 29.42
N THR A 72 -1.48 12.76 28.84
CA THR A 72 -2.11 11.64 29.54
C THR A 72 -1.72 10.32 28.91
N LEU A 73 -1.66 9.28 29.73
CA LEU A 73 -1.48 7.90 29.31
C LEU A 73 -2.69 7.05 29.70
N GLU A 74 -3.21 6.28 28.75
CA GLU A 74 -4.35 5.38 28.96
C GLU A 74 -4.12 4.03 28.23
N ASN A 75 -4.76 2.96 28.70
CA ASN A 75 -4.82 1.69 27.95
C ASN A 75 -5.98 1.70 26.94
N ALA A 76 -6.16 0.60 26.19
CA ALA A 76 -7.24 0.49 25.19
C ALA A 76 -8.67 0.65 25.76
N ASN A 77 -8.86 0.50 27.07
CA ASN A 77 -10.15 0.68 27.76
C ASN A 77 -10.33 2.09 28.32
N GLY A 78 -9.38 3.01 28.10
CA GLY A 78 -9.40 4.36 28.66
C GLY A 78 -9.02 4.44 30.14
N VAL A 79 -8.48 3.36 30.72
CA VAL A 79 -8.02 3.37 32.12
C VAL A 79 -6.66 4.06 32.18
N ALA A 80 -6.50 4.97 33.15
CA ALA A 80 -5.26 5.68 33.41
C ALA A 80 -4.07 4.71 33.58
N VAL A 81 -2.95 5.04 32.94
CA VAL A 81 -1.67 4.31 33.07
C VAL A 81 -0.70 5.14 33.88
N LEU A 82 -0.21 4.58 34.99
CA LEU A 82 0.60 5.26 36.00
C LEU A 82 2.03 4.68 36.07
N GLY A 83 2.93 5.42 36.71
CA GLY A 83 4.28 4.95 37.02
C GLY A 83 5.26 5.05 35.84
N LEU A 84 4.98 5.89 34.84
CA LEU A 84 5.99 6.31 33.88
C LEU A 84 7.12 7.03 34.61
N THR A 85 8.36 6.71 34.27
CA THR A 85 9.55 7.35 34.84
C THR A 85 10.50 7.80 33.73
N LYS A 86 11.38 8.75 34.05
CA LYS A 86 12.42 9.25 33.14
C LYS A 86 13.39 8.17 32.64
N ASP A 87 13.53 7.07 33.37
CA ASP A 87 14.49 6.00 33.08
C ASP A 87 13.92 4.94 32.11
N HIS A 88 12.62 4.98 31.81
CA HIS A 88 12.08 4.33 30.62
C HIS A 88 12.69 4.96 29.36
N ASP A 89 12.60 4.28 28.21
CA ASP A 89 13.05 4.87 26.95
C ASP A 89 12.02 5.90 26.43
N LEU A 90 11.93 7.00 27.16
CA LEU A 90 11.06 8.15 26.94
C LEU A 90 11.88 9.30 26.39
N ARG A 91 11.46 9.83 25.24
CA ARG A 91 12.14 10.93 24.57
C ARG A 91 11.15 11.95 24.03
N PHE A 92 11.61 13.21 23.96
CA PHE A 92 10.80 14.35 23.53
C PHE A 92 11.51 15.16 22.44
N GLY A 93 10.76 15.58 21.42
CA GLY A 93 11.21 16.49 20.38
C GLY A 93 10.42 17.79 20.39
N ILE A 94 11.03 18.88 19.91
CA ILE A 94 10.37 20.18 19.73
C ILE A 94 10.89 20.83 18.45
N ALA A 95 9.97 21.30 17.60
CA ALA A 95 10.28 21.91 16.31
C ALA A 95 9.37 23.10 16.02
N GLN A 96 9.87 24.07 15.26
CA GLN A 96 9.11 25.21 14.75
C GLN A 96 8.70 24.99 13.29
N LEU A 97 7.48 25.41 12.95
CA LEU A 97 7.03 25.50 11.57
C LEU A 97 7.42 26.87 10.99
N THR A 98 8.64 26.96 10.48
CA THR A 98 9.27 28.23 10.08
C THR A 98 8.94 28.57 8.62
N PRO A 99 8.51 29.80 8.28
CA PRO A 99 8.47 30.26 6.89
C PRO A 99 9.91 30.40 6.35
N VAL A 100 10.19 29.79 5.19
CA VAL A 100 11.53 29.75 4.61
C VAL A 100 11.54 30.48 3.27
N LYS A 101 12.54 31.35 3.09
CA LYS A 101 12.91 31.93 1.79
C LYS A 101 14.28 31.41 1.39
N GLU A 102 14.45 31.06 0.12
CA GLU A 102 15.73 30.68 -0.45
C GLU A 102 16.21 31.78 -1.40
N LYS A 103 17.44 32.24 -1.22
CA LYS A 103 18.09 33.16 -2.16
C LYS A 103 18.58 32.37 -3.38
N VAL A 104 17.91 32.51 -4.51
CA VAL A 104 18.28 31.86 -5.77
C VAL A 104 18.78 32.92 -6.75
N GLY A 105 20.09 32.98 -6.96
CA GLY A 105 20.72 34.08 -7.70
C GLY A 105 20.38 35.43 -7.05
N GLU A 106 19.80 36.35 -7.81
CA GLU A 106 19.43 37.68 -7.31
C GLU A 106 18.03 37.77 -6.66
N THR A 107 17.18 36.75 -6.78
CA THR A 107 15.82 36.76 -6.23
C THR A 107 15.66 35.88 -4.98
N GLU A 108 14.62 36.13 -4.21
CA GLU A 108 14.15 35.21 -3.17
C GLU A 108 12.98 34.39 -3.69
N ALA A 109 13.01 33.09 -3.43
CA ALA A 109 11.93 32.18 -3.75
C ALA A 109 11.29 31.68 -2.44
N ASP A 110 9.96 31.63 -2.43
CA ASP A 110 9.23 31.09 -1.30
C ASP A 110 9.39 29.56 -1.23
N ARG A 111 9.66 29.03 -0.04
CA ARG A 111 9.71 27.59 0.24
C ARG A 111 8.57 27.14 1.15
N GLY A 112 7.62 28.04 1.41
CA GLY A 112 6.53 27.81 2.34
C GLY A 112 7.06 27.61 3.75
N TYR A 113 6.39 26.75 4.50
CA TYR A 113 6.75 26.47 5.89
C TYR A 113 7.48 25.13 6.02
N GLN A 114 8.62 25.09 6.70
CA GLN A 114 9.39 23.87 6.91
C GLN A 114 9.61 23.63 8.41
N TRP A 115 9.62 22.36 8.82
CA TRP A 115 9.94 21.99 10.19
C TRP A 115 11.42 22.21 10.47
N GLN A 116 11.71 22.94 11.54
CA GLN A 116 13.05 23.17 12.06
C GLN A 116 13.09 22.74 13.53
N ALA A 117 13.72 21.59 13.79
CA ALA A 117 13.91 21.11 15.16
C ALA A 117 14.87 22.01 15.91
N TYR A 118 14.65 22.23 17.21
CA TYR A 118 15.59 22.98 18.05
C TYR A 118 16.78 22.13 18.51
N ILE A 119 16.66 20.81 18.42
CA ILE A 119 17.69 19.85 18.85
C ILE A 119 18.33 19.26 17.60
N ASN A 120 19.56 19.68 17.30
CA ASN A 120 20.34 19.19 16.16
C ASN A 120 21.75 18.82 16.60
N ALA A 121 22.34 17.85 15.92
CA ALA A 121 23.74 17.50 16.09
C ALA A 121 24.47 17.54 14.74
N LYS A 122 25.70 18.02 14.75
CA LYS A 122 26.64 17.85 13.65
C LYS A 122 27.13 16.39 13.65
N LYS A 123 27.14 15.78 12.46
CA LYS A 123 27.57 14.41 12.24
C LYS A 123 28.67 14.39 11.21
N GLU A 124 29.81 13.82 11.61
CA GLU A 124 30.90 13.53 10.68
C GLU A 124 30.69 12.15 10.06
N PRO A 125 31.11 11.94 8.80
CA PRO A 125 31.03 10.63 8.18
C PRO A 125 31.90 9.63 8.96
N GLY A 126 31.32 8.47 9.28
CA GLY A 126 32.06 7.32 9.77
C GLY A 126 32.89 6.65 8.68
N THR A 127 33.27 5.39 8.93
CA THR A 127 33.99 4.59 7.93
C THR A 127 33.12 4.33 6.72
N VAL A 128 33.56 4.79 5.55
CA VAL A 128 32.87 4.58 4.27
C VAL A 128 32.86 3.07 3.95
N PRO A 129 31.70 2.47 3.65
CA PRO A 129 31.63 1.09 3.20
C PRO A 129 32.46 0.87 1.93
N SER A 130 33.42 -0.06 1.97
CA SER A 130 34.32 -0.34 0.85
C SER A 130 33.56 -0.86 -0.38
N GLY A 131 33.85 -0.29 -1.55
CA GLY A 131 33.31 -0.74 -2.84
C GLY A 131 31.83 -0.41 -3.07
N VAL A 132 31.26 0.54 -2.31
CA VAL A 132 29.87 0.98 -2.50
C VAL A 132 29.82 2.28 -3.30
N ASP A 133 29.28 2.22 -4.51
CA ASP A 133 29.10 3.36 -5.39
C ASP A 133 27.95 4.30 -4.95
N ASN A 134 27.88 5.47 -5.57
CA ASN A 134 26.83 6.50 -5.36
C ASN A 134 26.76 7.06 -3.93
N LEU A 135 27.89 7.06 -3.22
CA LEU A 135 28.04 7.73 -1.93
C LEU A 135 28.92 8.97 -2.12
N ASN A 136 28.53 10.08 -1.50
CA ASN A 136 29.32 11.32 -1.42
C ASN A 136 29.47 11.76 0.05
N PRO A 137 30.29 11.05 0.85
CA PRO A 137 30.40 11.30 2.28
C PRO A 137 30.76 12.74 2.59
N SER A 138 30.06 13.35 3.53
CA SER A 138 30.25 14.76 3.92
C SER A 138 29.74 14.98 5.33
N THR A 139 30.22 16.04 6.00
CA THR A 139 29.62 16.49 7.25
C THR A 139 28.15 16.85 7.01
N GLN A 140 27.25 16.31 7.83
CA GLN A 140 25.82 16.58 7.77
C GLN A 140 25.30 17.05 9.14
N PHE A 141 24.10 17.61 9.16
CA PHE A 141 23.35 17.83 10.40
C PHE A 141 22.23 16.81 10.51
N GLN A 142 21.82 16.49 11.74
CA GLN A 142 20.68 15.64 12.01
C GLN A 142 19.89 16.22 13.18
N ALA A 143 18.62 16.51 12.95
CA ALA A 143 17.67 16.77 14.03
C ALA A 143 17.52 15.52 14.93
N ASN A 144 17.11 15.73 16.18
CA ASN A 144 16.94 14.65 17.14
C ASN A 144 15.92 14.99 18.24
N VAL A 145 15.73 14.05 19.15
CA VAL A 145 14.96 14.18 20.39
C VAL A 145 15.91 14.26 21.60
N GLU A 146 15.43 14.80 22.72
CA GLU A 146 16.10 14.70 24.02
C GLU A 146 15.57 13.51 24.83
N SER A 147 16.48 12.82 25.54
CA SER A 147 16.11 11.70 26.41
C SER A 147 15.77 12.20 27.82
N ALA A 148 14.62 11.80 28.37
CA ALA A 148 14.15 12.24 29.67
C ALA A 148 15.11 11.85 30.81
N ASN A 149 15.82 10.72 30.69
CA ASN A 149 16.80 10.25 31.68
C ASN A 149 18.00 11.19 31.93
N LYS A 150 18.13 12.27 31.17
CA LYS A 150 19.16 13.31 31.36
C LYS A 150 18.71 14.45 32.29
N CYS A 151 17.46 14.43 32.75
CA CYS A 151 16.93 15.44 33.68
C CYS A 151 16.03 14.81 34.74
N ASP A 152 16.48 14.86 36.00
CA ASP A 152 15.81 14.19 37.12
C ASP A 152 14.46 14.81 37.51
N THR A 153 14.24 16.08 37.19
CA THR A 153 13.06 16.85 37.62
C THR A 153 12.18 17.29 36.46
N CYS A 154 12.52 16.92 35.22
CA CYS A 154 11.79 17.36 34.04
C CYS A 154 10.44 16.67 33.91
N LEU A 155 10.32 15.40 34.29
CA LEU A 155 9.08 14.64 34.28
C LEU A 155 8.42 14.67 35.67
N VAL A 156 7.13 14.98 35.70
CA VAL A 156 6.28 14.93 36.90
C VAL A 156 5.09 14.01 36.62
N ASP A 157 4.94 12.97 37.44
CA ASP A 157 3.74 12.11 37.49
C ASP A 157 2.75 12.69 38.50
N HIS A 158 1.52 12.96 38.07
CA HIS A 158 0.47 13.53 38.92
C HIS A 158 -0.34 12.46 39.68
N GLY A 159 -0.05 11.19 39.46
CA GLY A 159 -0.69 10.05 40.14
C GLY A 159 -2.11 9.75 39.64
N ASP A 160 -2.53 10.36 38.53
CA ASP A 160 -3.87 10.21 37.94
C ASP A 160 -3.86 9.77 36.46
N GLY A 161 -2.68 9.41 35.95
CA GLY A 161 -2.45 9.09 34.54
C GLY A 161 -2.11 10.31 33.68
N SER A 162 -2.12 11.52 34.26
CA SER A 162 -1.58 12.73 33.63
C SER A 162 -0.15 13.00 34.09
N TYR A 163 0.60 13.67 33.21
CA TYR A 163 2.02 13.93 33.34
C TYR A 163 2.36 15.33 32.84
N SER A 164 3.41 15.92 33.39
CA SER A 164 4.05 17.12 32.85
C SER A 164 5.50 16.83 32.50
N TYR A 165 5.96 17.32 31.35
CA TYR A 165 7.38 17.32 30.98
C TYR A 165 7.86 18.74 30.68
N THR A 166 8.93 19.16 31.34
CA THR A 166 9.64 20.40 31.02
C THR A 166 10.88 20.07 30.19
N TYR A 167 11.00 20.67 29.01
CA TYR A 167 12.13 20.41 28.12
C TYR A 167 13.46 20.89 28.72
N GLN A 168 14.51 20.14 28.42
CA GLN A 168 15.89 20.46 28.77
C GLN A 168 16.43 21.55 27.84
N VAL A 169 16.16 21.43 26.54
CA VAL A 169 16.49 22.45 25.55
C VAL A 169 15.71 23.76 25.83
N ASN A 170 16.40 24.90 25.69
CA ASN A 170 15.75 26.21 25.71
C ASN A 170 15.60 26.72 24.26
N VAL A 171 14.37 27.04 23.85
CA VAL A 171 14.05 27.41 22.46
C VAL A 171 14.32 28.87 22.13
N ALA A 172 14.59 29.75 23.12
CA ALA A 172 14.64 31.19 22.88
C ALA A 172 15.77 31.62 21.93
N ASN A 173 16.92 30.93 21.95
CA ASN A 173 18.09 31.34 21.16
C ASN A 173 18.98 30.15 20.75
N VAL A 174 18.43 29.22 19.97
CA VAL A 174 19.24 28.13 19.38
C VAL A 174 19.99 28.65 18.16
N THR A 175 21.31 28.69 18.25
CA THR A 175 22.21 29.20 17.20
C THR A 175 23.12 28.14 16.59
N GLU A 176 23.48 27.09 17.34
CA GLU A 176 24.38 26.02 16.90
C GLU A 176 23.78 24.63 17.16
N PRO A 177 24.17 23.61 16.38
CA PRO A 177 24.91 23.72 15.10
C PRO A 177 24.03 24.21 13.95
N VAL A 178 22.70 24.20 14.14
CA VAL A 178 21.71 24.69 13.20
C VAL A 178 20.91 25.79 13.89
N LYS A 179 20.94 26.99 13.32
CA LYS A 179 20.22 28.15 13.86
C LYS A 179 18.72 28.00 13.62
N VAL A 180 17.93 28.20 14.68
CA VAL A 180 16.47 28.32 14.60
C VAL A 180 16.07 29.59 15.34
N THR A 181 15.58 30.58 14.60
CA THR A 181 15.08 31.82 15.20
C THR A 181 13.65 31.58 15.70
N TYR A 182 13.47 31.52 17.01
CA TYR A 182 12.17 31.37 17.63
C TYR A 182 11.22 32.52 17.26
N SER A 183 9.97 32.17 16.97
CA SER A 183 8.86 33.09 16.79
C SER A 183 7.64 32.56 17.54
N ALA A 184 7.09 33.36 18.44
CA ALA A 184 5.88 32.99 19.18
C ALA A 184 4.65 32.86 18.28
N ASP A 185 4.64 33.51 17.11
CA ASP A 185 3.56 33.41 16.13
C ASP A 185 3.71 32.20 15.19
N ALA A 186 4.90 31.60 15.11
CA ALA A 186 5.08 30.36 14.38
C ALA A 186 4.53 29.19 15.20
N THR A 187 3.80 28.29 14.53
CA THR A 187 3.35 27.04 15.14
C THR A 187 4.56 26.22 15.58
N GLN A 188 4.48 25.66 16.78
CA GLN A 188 5.47 24.73 17.34
C GLN A 188 4.85 23.34 17.39
N ARG A 189 5.68 22.30 17.23
CA ARG A 189 5.30 20.90 17.37
C ARG A 189 6.13 20.24 18.45
N ALA A 190 5.47 19.76 19.49
CA ALA A 190 6.05 18.85 20.48
C ALA A 190 5.80 17.41 20.01
N THR A 191 6.78 16.54 20.17
CA THR A 191 6.64 15.10 19.92
C THR A 191 7.12 14.31 21.12
N MET A 192 6.50 13.15 21.37
CA MET A 192 7.04 12.13 22.26
C MET A 192 7.19 10.79 21.54
N GLU A 193 8.24 10.07 21.90
CA GLU A 193 8.40 8.64 21.59
C GLU A 193 8.67 7.88 22.90
N LEU A 194 7.90 6.82 23.12
CA LEU A 194 8.01 5.94 24.27
C LEU A 194 8.11 4.50 23.78
N GLU A 195 9.25 3.88 24.02
CA GLU A 195 9.46 2.45 23.76
C GLU A 195 9.48 1.68 25.07
N LEU A 196 8.52 0.76 25.21
CA LEU A 196 8.49 -0.26 26.25
C LEU A 196 8.86 -1.61 25.62
N PRO A 197 9.33 -2.60 26.40
CA PRO A 197 9.67 -3.93 25.85
C PRO A 197 8.51 -4.61 25.09
N GLN A 198 7.27 -4.30 25.45
CA GLN A 198 6.07 -4.91 24.88
C GLN A 198 5.32 -4.06 23.84
N LEU A 199 5.60 -2.75 23.74
CA LEU A 199 4.87 -1.82 22.86
C LEU A 199 5.64 -0.51 22.63
N ALA A 200 5.27 0.23 21.59
CA ALA A 200 5.71 1.59 21.36
C ALA A 200 4.51 2.55 21.23
N ALA A 201 4.69 3.78 21.67
CA ALA A 201 3.70 4.84 21.53
C ALA A 201 4.34 6.16 21.06
N ASN A 202 3.63 6.86 20.18
CA ASN A 202 3.96 8.22 19.77
C ASN A 202 2.79 9.16 20.09
N ALA A 203 3.12 10.44 20.24
CA ALA A 203 2.15 11.52 20.25
C ALA A 203 2.81 12.80 19.75
N HIS A 204 2.01 13.71 19.20
CA HIS A 204 2.43 15.04 18.82
C HIS A 204 1.41 16.10 19.29
N PHE A 205 1.84 17.36 19.36
CA PHE A 205 0.99 18.49 19.70
C PHE A 205 1.45 19.73 18.95
N ASP A 206 0.54 20.31 18.16
CA ASP A 206 0.77 21.54 17.41
C ASP A 206 0.05 22.71 18.10
N TRP A 207 0.77 23.79 18.34
CA TRP A 207 0.18 25.00 18.93
C TRP A 207 0.94 26.27 18.52
N GLN A 208 0.27 27.42 18.59
CA GLN A 208 0.88 28.73 18.43
C GLN A 208 1.15 29.36 19.81
N PRO A 209 2.41 29.56 20.23
CA PRO A 209 2.74 30.09 21.55
C PRO A 209 2.12 31.45 21.89
N SER A 210 2.03 32.37 20.93
CA SER A 210 1.55 33.74 21.16
C SER A 210 0.06 33.81 21.52
N THR A 211 -0.73 32.81 21.11
CA THR A 211 -2.18 32.79 21.31
C THR A 211 -2.68 31.60 22.12
N GLY A 212 -1.86 30.56 22.29
CA GLY A 212 -2.25 29.28 22.89
C GLY A 212 -3.21 28.45 22.01
N LYS A 213 -3.47 28.88 20.77
CA LYS A 213 -4.38 28.16 19.86
C LYS A 213 -3.73 26.89 19.34
N THR A 214 -4.54 25.84 19.20
CA THR A 214 -4.20 24.54 18.61
C THR A 214 -4.89 24.31 17.27
N GLU A 215 -5.89 25.13 16.95
CA GLU A 215 -6.67 25.09 15.72
C GLU A 215 -6.78 26.49 15.11
N GLY A 216 -7.06 26.57 13.80
CA GLY A 216 -7.08 27.86 13.09
C GLY A 216 -5.71 28.55 13.04
N ILE A 217 -4.64 27.77 13.14
CA ILE A 217 -3.23 28.20 13.06
C ILE A 217 -2.59 27.65 11.78
N GLN A 218 -1.38 28.11 11.44
CA GLN A 218 -0.61 27.52 10.34
C GLN A 218 -0.23 26.07 10.68
N THR A 219 -0.43 25.15 9.74
CA THR A 219 -0.08 23.73 9.88
C THR A 219 0.69 23.22 8.67
N ARG A 220 1.24 21.99 8.77
CA ARG A 220 1.84 21.26 7.65
C ARG A 220 1.43 19.78 7.69
N ASN A 221 0.12 19.55 7.68
CA ASN A 221 -0.46 18.21 7.65
C ASN A 221 -0.79 17.87 6.20
N VAL A 222 0.08 17.07 5.56
CA VAL A 222 0.09 16.87 4.09
C VAL A 222 -0.36 15.47 3.69
N VAL A 223 0.05 14.45 4.42
CA VAL A 223 -0.26 13.04 4.12
C VAL A 223 -0.82 12.35 5.36
N SER A 224 -1.60 11.30 5.15
CA SER A 224 -2.10 10.42 6.21
C SER A 224 -1.53 9.01 6.03
N ILE A 225 -1.18 8.35 7.13
CA ILE A 225 -0.63 6.98 7.10
C ILE A 225 -1.61 5.96 6.51
N GLN A 226 -2.91 6.28 6.47
CA GLN A 226 -3.93 5.43 5.86
C GLN A 226 -3.70 5.23 4.36
N ALA A 227 -3.21 6.24 3.64
CA ALA A 227 -2.82 6.08 2.24
C ALA A 227 -1.65 5.08 2.13
N CYS A 228 -0.66 5.19 3.03
CA CYS A 228 0.51 4.32 3.09
C CYS A 228 0.11 2.85 3.34
N TYR A 229 -0.85 2.59 4.24
CA TYR A 229 -1.36 1.25 4.56
C TYR A 229 -2.13 0.56 3.43
N THR A 230 -2.40 1.26 2.33
CA THR A 230 -2.87 0.60 1.10
C THR A 230 -1.82 -0.40 0.59
N CYS A 231 -0.53 -0.11 0.78
CA CYS A 231 0.58 -0.96 0.32
C CYS A 231 1.39 -1.56 1.48
N HIS A 232 1.49 -0.85 2.60
CA HIS A 232 2.38 -1.21 3.70
C HIS A 232 1.69 -2.05 4.76
N GLN A 233 2.27 -3.22 5.05
CA GLN A 233 2.09 -3.85 6.36
C GLN A 233 2.49 -2.86 7.46
N PRO A 234 1.69 -2.69 8.53
CA PRO A 234 1.94 -1.67 9.55
C PRO A 234 3.34 -1.72 10.16
N GLU A 235 3.87 -2.92 10.41
CA GLU A 235 5.21 -3.13 10.97
C GLU A 235 6.32 -2.58 10.06
N SER A 236 6.14 -2.64 8.73
CA SER A 236 7.13 -2.10 7.78
C SER A 236 7.29 -0.58 7.84
N LEU A 237 6.36 0.11 8.50
CA LEU A 237 6.41 1.56 8.78
C LEU A 237 6.68 1.86 10.27
N ALA A 238 6.87 0.84 11.11
CA ALA A 238 7.34 1.00 12.48
C ALA A 238 8.89 1.07 12.49
N LEU A 239 9.43 2.17 11.96
CA LEU A 239 10.87 2.30 11.71
C LEU A 239 11.70 2.50 12.99
N HIS A 240 13.02 2.41 12.83
CA HIS A 240 14.02 2.60 13.91
C HIS A 240 13.87 1.62 15.07
N GLY A 241 13.53 0.36 14.77
CA GLY A 241 13.32 -0.69 15.77
C GLY A 241 11.92 -0.72 16.37
N GLY A 242 10.92 -0.13 15.70
CA GLY A 242 9.52 -0.16 16.13
C GLY A 242 9.06 1.09 16.89
N ARG A 243 9.97 1.96 17.31
CA ARG A 243 9.66 3.11 18.18
C ARG A 243 8.96 4.29 17.51
N ARG A 244 9.00 4.40 16.18
CA ARG A 244 8.47 5.54 15.41
C ARG A 244 7.41 5.06 14.43
N ILE A 245 6.19 5.53 14.63
CA ILE A 245 4.97 5.08 13.95
C ILE A 245 4.23 6.29 13.34
N ASP A 246 4.01 7.34 14.12
CA ASP A 246 3.22 8.50 13.69
C ASP A 246 4.00 9.35 12.67
N ILE A 247 3.34 9.75 11.58
CA ILE A 247 3.95 10.56 10.50
C ILE A 247 4.46 11.91 11.04
N GLU A 248 3.76 12.47 12.00
CA GLU A 248 4.11 13.74 12.62
C GLU A 248 5.43 13.67 13.39
N ASN A 249 5.75 12.51 13.99
CA ASN A 249 7.06 12.24 14.58
C ASN A 249 8.15 12.18 13.50
N CYS A 250 7.88 11.52 12.36
CA CYS A 250 8.82 11.47 11.23
C CYS A 250 9.16 12.89 10.74
N ALA A 251 8.12 13.69 10.44
CA ALA A 251 8.27 15.04 9.91
C ALA A 251 8.95 16.02 10.89
N SER A 252 8.95 15.73 12.19
CA SER A 252 9.63 16.57 13.20
C SER A 252 11.15 16.38 13.23
N CYS A 253 11.68 15.28 12.67
CA CYS A 253 13.10 14.93 12.72
C CYS A 253 13.72 14.82 11.30
N HIS A 254 12.97 14.34 10.33
CA HIS A 254 13.36 14.34 8.92
C HIS A 254 13.15 15.73 8.30
N THR A 255 13.94 16.70 8.78
CA THR A 255 13.87 18.12 8.41
C THR A 255 14.70 18.45 7.16
N ALA A 256 14.45 19.60 6.54
CA ALA A 256 15.15 20.05 5.33
C ALA A 256 16.67 20.27 5.53
N THR A 257 17.11 20.45 6.77
CA THR A 257 18.54 20.59 7.12
C THR A 257 19.21 19.26 7.49
N SER A 258 18.46 18.14 7.47
CA SER A 258 18.97 16.85 7.91
C SER A 258 19.55 16.03 6.75
N GLY A 259 20.72 15.41 6.96
CA GLY A 259 21.38 14.51 5.99
C GLY A 259 22.04 13.29 6.62
N ASP A 260 22.32 12.28 5.80
CA ASP A 260 23.12 11.09 6.16
C ASP A 260 24.60 11.35 5.84
N PRO A 261 25.51 11.41 6.83
CA PRO A 261 26.88 11.85 6.60
C PRO A 261 27.69 10.87 5.75
N GLU A 262 27.46 9.56 5.85
CA GLU A 262 28.23 8.58 5.07
C GLU A 262 27.85 8.55 3.57
N SER A 263 26.63 8.97 3.21
CA SER A 263 26.21 9.04 1.81
C SER A 263 26.16 10.47 1.26
N GLY A 264 26.07 11.48 2.12
CA GLY A 264 25.81 12.88 1.76
C GLY A 264 24.38 13.16 1.30
N ASN A 265 23.48 12.17 1.36
CA ASN A 265 22.11 12.33 0.91
C ASN A 265 21.25 13.08 1.93
N SER A 266 20.34 13.93 1.45
CA SER A 266 19.28 14.50 2.27
C SER A 266 18.39 13.39 2.85
N ILE A 267 18.04 13.54 4.12
CA ILE A 267 17.03 12.72 4.79
C ILE A 267 15.79 13.56 5.14
N GLU A 268 15.57 14.70 4.48
CA GLU A 268 14.31 15.45 4.58
C GLU A 268 13.13 14.53 4.24
N PHE A 269 12.02 14.64 4.97
CA PHE A 269 10.87 13.76 4.84
C PHE A 269 10.36 13.69 3.39
N THR A 270 10.20 14.83 2.73
CA THR A 270 9.75 14.88 1.33
C THR A 270 10.76 14.26 0.38
N TYR A 271 12.05 14.64 0.47
CA TYR A 271 13.09 14.10 -0.41
C TYR A 271 13.25 12.59 -0.26
N MET A 272 13.39 12.14 0.98
CA MET A 272 13.62 10.74 1.34
C MET A 272 12.49 9.85 0.83
N ILE A 273 11.24 10.18 1.13
CA ILE A 273 10.09 9.35 0.75
C ILE A 273 9.94 9.28 -0.78
N HIS A 274 10.11 10.40 -1.49
CA HIS A 274 10.09 10.41 -2.94
C HIS A 274 11.23 9.56 -3.54
N ALA A 275 12.46 9.71 -3.03
CA ALA A 275 13.62 9.00 -3.54
C ALA A 275 13.54 7.47 -3.30
N ILE A 276 13.03 7.05 -2.13
CA ILE A 276 12.77 5.64 -1.80
C ILE A 276 11.80 5.02 -2.80
N HIS A 277 10.64 5.66 -3.02
CA HIS A 277 9.60 5.10 -3.90
C HIS A 277 9.95 5.25 -5.38
N LYS A 278 10.83 6.16 -5.75
CA LYS A 278 11.40 6.16 -7.11
C LYS A 278 12.31 4.96 -7.35
N GLY A 279 13.02 4.52 -6.31
CA GLY A 279 13.69 3.23 -6.26
C GLY A 279 14.63 2.94 -7.42
N GLY A 280 14.54 1.72 -7.98
CA GLY A 280 15.33 1.29 -9.14
C GLY A 280 15.05 2.06 -10.44
N GLU A 281 13.93 2.78 -10.51
CA GLU A 281 13.60 3.64 -11.65
C GLU A 281 14.25 5.03 -11.53
N ARG A 282 14.93 5.34 -10.42
CA ARG A 282 15.59 6.63 -10.21
C ARG A 282 16.88 6.72 -11.02
N HIS A 283 16.96 7.72 -11.89
CA HIS A 283 18.07 7.91 -12.81
C HIS A 283 18.38 9.39 -13.01
N THR A 284 19.56 9.66 -13.55
CA THR A 284 20.02 10.98 -13.97
C THR A 284 20.66 10.91 -15.35
N PHE A 285 21.21 12.02 -15.82
CA PHE A 285 21.94 12.08 -17.08
C PHE A 285 23.35 12.60 -16.85
N ASP A 286 24.35 11.95 -17.43
CA ASP A 286 25.74 12.40 -17.33
C ASP A 286 26.05 13.58 -18.30
N ALA A 287 27.31 14.00 -18.35
CA ALA A 287 27.76 15.07 -19.23
C ALA A 287 27.60 14.73 -20.73
N THR A 288 27.56 13.45 -21.10
CA THR A 288 27.33 13.01 -22.48
C THR A 288 25.84 13.03 -22.86
N GLY A 289 24.96 13.18 -21.88
CA GLY A 289 23.51 13.06 -22.05
C GLY A 289 23.03 11.60 -22.01
N ALA A 290 23.88 10.66 -21.58
CA ALA A 290 23.48 9.27 -21.37
C ALA A 290 22.73 9.13 -20.04
N GLN A 291 21.69 8.30 -20.03
CA GLN A 291 20.94 7.98 -18.82
C GLN A 291 21.77 7.05 -17.93
N VAL A 292 21.91 7.40 -16.64
CA VAL A 292 22.70 6.65 -15.66
C VAL A 292 21.85 6.37 -14.41
N PRO A 293 21.90 5.16 -13.82
CA PRO A 293 21.23 4.87 -12.55
C PRO A 293 21.69 5.82 -11.43
N ALA A 294 20.74 6.36 -10.67
CA ALA A 294 21.00 7.30 -9.57
C ALA A 294 20.28 6.84 -8.28
N PRO A 295 20.59 5.63 -7.78
CA PRO A 295 19.90 5.05 -6.62
C PRO A 295 20.12 5.91 -5.38
N TYR A 296 19.06 6.07 -4.59
CA TYR A 296 19.14 6.68 -3.27
C TYR A 296 19.68 5.65 -2.28
N LYS A 297 20.76 5.99 -1.57
CA LYS A 297 21.45 5.09 -0.63
C LYS A 297 21.61 5.80 0.71
N ILE A 298 21.31 5.09 1.79
CA ILE A 298 21.52 5.57 3.17
C ILE A 298 22.35 4.55 3.92
N ILE A 299 23.27 5.02 4.75
CA ILE A 299 24.01 4.19 5.68
C ILE A 299 23.32 4.25 7.04
N GLY A 300 22.64 3.17 7.39
CA GLY A 300 21.84 3.09 8.61
C GLY A 300 22.63 2.61 9.83
N TYR A 301 21.88 2.20 10.85
CA TYR A 301 22.41 1.67 12.10
C TYR A 301 23.46 0.57 11.85
N GLY A 302 24.60 0.66 12.56
CA GLY A 302 25.69 -0.30 12.46
C GLY A 302 26.45 -0.29 11.12
N GLY A 303 26.32 0.77 10.31
CA GLY A 303 26.98 0.87 9.00
C GLY A 303 26.29 0.07 7.89
N LYS A 304 25.04 -0.35 8.10
CA LYS A 304 24.26 -1.10 7.10
C LYS A 304 23.97 -0.22 5.90
N VAL A 305 24.41 -0.64 4.72
CA VAL A 305 24.04 0.00 3.44
C VAL A 305 22.59 -0.38 3.10
N ILE A 306 21.70 0.61 3.03
CA ILE A 306 20.35 0.44 2.48
C ILE A 306 20.33 1.05 1.09
N ASP A 307 20.35 0.17 0.09
CA ASP A 307 20.25 0.54 -1.32
C ASP A 307 18.80 0.52 -1.79
N TYR A 308 18.19 1.70 -1.88
CA TYR A 308 16.81 1.84 -2.35
C TYR A 308 16.69 1.66 -3.87
N GLY A 309 17.80 1.52 -4.61
CA GLY A 309 17.76 1.03 -5.99
C GLY A 309 17.13 -0.36 -6.14
N LYS A 310 16.98 -1.11 -5.04
CA LYS A 310 16.26 -2.40 -4.98
C LYS A 310 14.75 -2.25 -4.80
N VAL A 311 14.23 -1.04 -4.61
CA VAL A 311 12.78 -0.81 -4.50
C VAL A 311 12.16 -0.81 -5.88
N HIS A 312 11.09 -1.58 -6.04
CA HIS A 312 10.27 -1.63 -7.25
C HIS A 312 8.86 -1.16 -6.90
N TYR A 313 8.55 0.10 -7.22
CA TYR A 313 7.24 0.66 -6.92
C TYR A 313 6.14 -0.04 -7.72
N PRO A 314 5.03 -0.47 -7.08
CA PRO A 314 4.06 -1.35 -7.75
C PRO A 314 3.16 -0.61 -8.76
N GLN A 315 2.97 0.70 -8.62
CA GLN A 315 2.00 1.45 -9.42
C GLN A 315 2.40 1.60 -10.89
N LYS A 316 1.42 1.40 -11.77
CA LYS A 316 1.52 1.79 -13.19
C LYS A 316 0.27 2.59 -13.59
N PRO A 317 0.44 3.83 -14.09
CA PRO A 317 1.68 4.61 -14.13
C PRO A 317 2.17 5.02 -12.72
N ALA A 318 3.48 5.23 -12.55
CA ALA A 318 4.10 5.63 -11.27
C ALA A 318 4.08 7.17 -11.01
N ALA A 319 3.34 7.93 -11.81
CA ALA A 319 3.22 9.39 -11.69
C ALA A 319 1.86 9.83 -11.09
N ASP A 320 1.11 8.90 -10.51
CA ASP A 320 -0.16 9.21 -9.82
C ASP A 320 0.11 9.67 -8.38
N CYS A 321 0.19 10.98 -8.18
CA CYS A 321 0.50 11.58 -6.88
C CYS A 321 -0.52 11.20 -5.79
N ALA A 322 -1.76 10.88 -6.18
CA ALA A 322 -2.86 10.58 -5.27
C ALA A 322 -2.66 9.27 -4.48
N ALA A 323 -1.65 8.46 -4.83
CA ALA A 323 -1.21 7.32 -4.04
C ALA A 323 -0.85 7.69 -2.59
N CYS A 324 -0.35 8.91 -2.38
CA CYS A 324 -0.01 9.44 -1.05
C CYS A 324 -0.65 10.81 -0.79
N HIS A 325 -0.75 11.66 -1.81
CA HIS A 325 -1.36 12.98 -1.71
C HIS A 325 -2.87 12.91 -1.93
N VAL A 326 -3.56 12.32 -0.95
CA VAL A 326 -5.02 12.21 -0.94
C VAL A 326 -5.64 13.56 -0.59
N GLU A 327 -6.45 14.09 -1.51
CA GLU A 327 -7.26 15.30 -1.32
C GLU A 327 -8.75 14.92 -1.15
N GLY A 328 -9.58 15.89 -0.75
CA GLY A 328 -11.04 15.72 -0.63
C GLY A 328 -11.56 15.70 0.81
N ALA A 329 -12.76 15.17 1.01
CA ALA A 329 -13.41 15.16 2.32
C ALA A 329 -12.62 14.29 3.33
N GLY A 330 -12.25 14.86 4.47
CA GLY A 330 -11.46 14.18 5.50
C GLY A 330 -9.96 14.10 5.21
N ALA A 331 -9.48 14.70 4.12
CA ALA A 331 -8.04 14.81 3.84
C ALA A 331 -7.33 15.74 4.84
N PRO A 332 -5.99 15.59 5.01
CA PRO A 332 -5.18 16.53 5.76
C PRO A 332 -5.37 17.99 5.28
N ALA A 333 -5.34 18.94 6.21
CA ALA A 333 -5.67 20.35 5.94
C ALA A 333 -4.74 21.03 4.90
N ASN A 334 -3.55 20.49 4.67
CA ASN A 334 -2.58 20.99 3.70
C ASN A 334 -2.26 19.92 2.63
N ALA A 335 -3.21 19.04 2.32
CA ALA A 335 -3.04 17.96 1.35
C ALA A 335 -2.67 18.47 -0.06
N ASP A 336 -3.09 19.70 -0.41
CA ASP A 336 -2.84 20.35 -1.68
C ASP A 336 -1.42 20.94 -1.82
N LEU A 337 -0.59 20.87 -0.77
CA LEU A 337 0.76 21.44 -0.77
C LEU A 337 1.67 20.91 -1.90
N PHE A 338 1.46 19.68 -2.34
CA PHE A 338 2.24 19.11 -3.46
C PHE A 338 1.99 19.81 -4.80
N LYS A 339 0.91 20.59 -4.92
CA LYS A 339 0.59 21.43 -6.08
C LYS A 339 0.99 22.90 -5.90
N ALA A 340 1.55 23.27 -4.75
CA ALA A 340 1.83 24.67 -4.43
C ALA A 340 3.07 25.23 -5.15
N ASP A 341 3.86 24.40 -5.83
CA ASP A 341 5.08 24.80 -6.57
C ASP A 341 6.12 25.53 -5.67
N LEU A 342 6.30 25.05 -4.43
CA LEU A 342 7.18 25.68 -3.43
C LEU A 342 8.49 24.92 -3.15
N SER A 343 8.80 23.82 -3.85
CA SER A 343 9.99 23.01 -3.52
C SER A 343 10.67 22.38 -4.73
N ASN A 344 11.90 22.82 -5.00
CA ASN A 344 12.81 22.16 -5.93
C ASN A 344 13.21 20.77 -5.40
N GLN A 345 13.52 20.65 -4.11
CA GLN A 345 13.95 19.39 -3.48
C GLN A 345 12.89 18.29 -3.57
N ALA A 346 11.60 18.63 -3.53
CA ALA A 346 10.52 17.67 -3.75
C ALA A 346 10.61 16.99 -5.13
N CYS A 347 10.95 17.76 -6.16
CA CYS A 347 11.13 17.26 -7.52
C CYS A 347 12.41 16.44 -7.64
N ILE A 348 13.52 16.94 -7.10
CA ILE A 348 14.85 16.32 -7.16
C ILE A 348 14.86 14.96 -6.44
N GLY A 349 14.05 14.79 -5.39
CA GLY A 349 13.84 13.49 -4.74
C GLY A 349 13.52 12.38 -5.75
N CYS A 350 12.67 12.64 -6.74
CA CYS A 350 12.37 11.69 -7.82
C CYS A 350 13.28 11.82 -9.05
N HIS A 351 13.59 13.05 -9.45
CA HIS A 351 14.11 13.33 -10.80
C HIS A 351 15.58 13.73 -10.83
N THR A 352 16.25 13.80 -9.68
CA THR A 352 17.62 14.33 -9.53
C THR A 352 17.74 15.79 -9.99
N GLU A 353 18.93 16.36 -9.91
CA GLU A 353 19.19 17.73 -10.34
C GLU A 353 19.28 17.87 -11.86
N LYS A 354 19.55 16.77 -12.57
CA LYS A 354 19.57 16.72 -14.04
C LYS A 354 18.53 15.70 -14.55
N PRO A 355 17.26 16.09 -14.65
CA PRO A 355 16.16 15.18 -14.97
C PRO A 355 16.06 14.77 -16.45
N SER A 356 16.86 15.40 -17.33
CA SER A 356 16.95 15.03 -18.74
C SER A 356 18.33 15.39 -19.30
N ALA A 357 18.66 14.86 -20.47
CA ALA A 357 19.88 15.21 -21.20
C ALA A 357 20.02 16.73 -21.43
N HIS A 358 18.90 17.47 -21.54
CA HIS A 358 18.89 18.88 -21.91
C HIS A 358 18.79 19.85 -20.73
N HIS A 359 18.52 19.37 -19.52
CA HIS A 359 18.51 20.24 -18.34
C HIS A 359 19.93 20.68 -17.97
N SER A 360 20.07 21.97 -17.68
CA SER A 360 21.31 22.63 -17.24
C SER A 360 21.13 23.52 -16.01
N SER A 361 19.89 23.86 -15.64
CA SER A 361 19.52 24.58 -14.41
C SER A 361 18.89 23.62 -13.40
N THR A 362 19.05 23.91 -12.12
CA THR A 362 18.48 23.15 -11.00
C THR A 362 17.32 23.87 -10.31
N ASP A 363 17.00 25.11 -10.70
CA ASP A 363 15.84 25.83 -10.16
C ASP A 363 14.55 25.39 -10.87
N CYS A 364 13.98 24.28 -10.40
CA CYS A 364 12.82 23.65 -11.00
C CYS A 364 11.63 24.62 -11.09
N MET A 365 11.32 25.33 -9.99
CA MET A 365 10.13 26.18 -9.88
C MET A 365 10.23 27.46 -10.73
N ALA A 366 11.42 27.87 -11.18
CA ALA A 366 11.55 28.94 -12.18
C ALA A 366 10.94 28.57 -13.54
N CYS A 367 10.91 27.28 -13.88
CA CYS A 367 10.41 26.80 -15.17
C CYS A 367 9.08 26.03 -15.06
N HIS A 368 8.97 25.16 -14.05
CA HIS A 368 7.89 24.20 -13.88
C HIS A 368 6.90 24.67 -12.80
N ASN A 369 6.22 25.77 -13.09
CA ASN A 369 5.18 26.32 -12.21
C ASN A 369 3.90 26.60 -13.00
N ALA A 370 2.80 26.86 -12.29
CA ALA A 370 1.50 27.13 -12.91
C ALA A 370 1.26 28.60 -13.32
N THR A 371 1.99 29.55 -12.75
CA THR A 371 1.68 31.00 -12.90
C THR A 371 2.38 31.65 -14.07
N LYS A 372 3.66 31.32 -14.28
CA LYS A 372 4.48 31.75 -15.42
C LYS A 372 5.37 30.58 -15.89
N PRO A 373 4.77 29.58 -16.57
CA PRO A 373 5.52 28.44 -17.08
C PRO A 373 6.60 28.87 -18.07
N TYR A 374 7.72 28.17 -18.09
CA TYR A 374 8.71 28.33 -19.14
C TYR A 374 8.16 27.85 -20.50
N GLY A 375 8.60 28.49 -21.59
CA GLY A 375 8.12 28.22 -22.93
C GLY A 375 8.26 26.74 -23.31
N GLY A 376 7.12 26.11 -23.66
CA GLY A 376 7.04 24.72 -24.08
C GLY A 376 6.84 23.69 -22.96
N THR A 377 6.75 24.10 -21.69
CA THR A 377 6.46 23.18 -20.56
C THR A 377 5.31 23.71 -19.68
N GLY A 378 5.07 23.05 -18.54
CA GLY A 378 4.08 23.44 -17.54
C GLY A 378 4.47 23.01 -16.13
N SER A 379 3.57 23.25 -15.17
CA SER A 379 3.69 22.80 -13.78
C SER A 379 3.77 21.27 -13.67
N ALA A 380 4.24 20.79 -12.51
CA ALA A 380 4.24 19.35 -12.21
C ALA A 380 2.83 18.75 -12.30
N ALA A 381 1.82 19.43 -11.74
CA ALA A 381 0.43 18.98 -11.79
C ALA A 381 -0.05 18.78 -13.24
N LYS A 382 0.27 19.70 -14.16
CA LYS A 382 -0.08 19.58 -15.58
C LYS A 382 0.69 18.45 -16.25
N ARG A 383 2.00 18.37 -16.06
CA ARG A 383 2.85 17.38 -16.76
C ARG A 383 2.65 15.95 -16.25
N HIS A 384 2.39 15.76 -14.96
CA HIS A 384 1.91 14.48 -14.42
C HIS A 384 0.49 14.18 -14.87
N GLY A 385 -0.39 15.19 -14.92
CA GLY A 385 -1.75 15.08 -15.47
C GLY A 385 -1.76 14.59 -16.91
N ASP A 386 -0.83 15.05 -17.75
CA ASP A 386 -0.66 14.54 -19.12
C ASP A 386 -0.35 13.04 -19.13
N VAL A 387 0.43 12.53 -18.18
CA VAL A 387 0.67 11.08 -18.05
C VAL A 387 -0.63 10.38 -17.68
N MET A 388 -1.34 10.88 -16.66
CA MET A 388 -2.57 10.27 -16.14
C MET A 388 -3.71 10.27 -17.16
N LYS A 389 -3.79 11.29 -18.03
CA LYS A 389 -4.90 11.51 -18.98
C LYS A 389 -5.28 10.29 -19.81
N ALA A 390 -4.31 9.58 -20.37
CA ALA A 390 -4.56 8.37 -21.16
C ALA A 390 -5.26 7.28 -20.34
N TYR A 391 -4.83 7.09 -19.08
CA TYR A 391 -5.41 6.11 -18.17
C TYR A 391 -6.78 6.55 -17.64
N ASN A 392 -6.93 7.83 -17.27
CA ASN A 392 -8.21 8.36 -16.81
C ASN A 392 -9.29 8.29 -17.90
N ASP A 393 -8.95 8.61 -19.14
CA ASP A 393 -9.88 8.46 -20.27
C ASP A 393 -10.22 6.98 -20.48
N SER A 394 -9.23 6.09 -20.43
CA SER A 394 -9.41 4.66 -20.65
C SER A 394 -10.32 3.98 -19.61
N LEU A 395 -10.50 4.58 -18.42
CA LEU A 395 -11.50 4.14 -17.44
C LEU A 395 -12.94 4.19 -18.00
N GLY A 396 -13.20 5.03 -19.00
CA GLY A 396 -14.49 5.11 -19.68
C GLY A 396 -14.56 4.33 -20.99
N TYR A 397 -13.45 3.74 -21.46
CA TYR A 397 -13.45 2.97 -22.70
C TYR A 397 -14.00 1.56 -22.45
N LYS A 398 -14.81 1.07 -23.40
CA LYS A 398 -15.49 -0.24 -23.28
C LYS A 398 -15.72 -0.92 -24.62
N ALA A 399 -15.89 -2.24 -24.60
CA ALA A 399 -16.27 -3.02 -25.76
C ALA A 399 -17.80 -3.14 -25.86
N LYS A 400 -18.33 -3.05 -27.09
CA LYS A 400 -19.75 -3.29 -27.38
C LYS A 400 -19.87 -4.47 -28.33
N PHE A 401 -20.36 -5.58 -27.81
CA PHE A 401 -20.60 -6.80 -28.58
C PHE A 401 -22.02 -6.85 -29.16
N SER A 402 -22.17 -7.43 -30.34
CA SER A 402 -23.47 -7.66 -30.99
C SER A 402 -23.40 -8.85 -31.95
N ASN A 403 -24.55 -9.30 -32.48
CA ASN A 403 -24.64 -10.37 -33.48
C ASN A 403 -23.88 -11.66 -33.08
N ILE A 404 -23.89 -11.98 -31.80
CA ILE A 404 -23.19 -13.14 -31.24
C ILE A 404 -23.96 -14.41 -31.62
N GLY A 405 -23.27 -15.41 -32.19
CA GLY A 405 -23.89 -16.67 -32.53
C GLY A 405 -22.93 -17.67 -33.16
N ILE A 406 -23.50 -18.72 -33.75
CA ILE A 406 -22.78 -19.74 -34.51
C ILE A 406 -23.12 -19.59 -35.99
N LYS A 407 -22.11 -19.61 -36.84
CA LYS A 407 -22.24 -19.60 -38.30
C LYS A 407 -21.32 -20.67 -38.87
N ASN A 408 -21.86 -21.64 -39.61
CA ASN A 408 -21.10 -22.77 -40.17
C ASN A 408 -20.20 -23.49 -39.14
N ASN A 409 -20.73 -23.75 -37.94
CA ASN A 409 -20.01 -24.34 -36.80
C ASN A 409 -18.84 -23.51 -36.26
N ALA A 410 -18.67 -22.26 -36.68
CA ALA A 410 -17.73 -21.30 -36.14
C ALA A 410 -18.43 -20.28 -35.23
N LEU A 411 -17.72 -19.76 -34.24
CA LEU A 411 -18.15 -18.62 -33.44
C LEU A 411 -18.10 -17.36 -34.30
N THR A 412 -19.16 -16.56 -34.26
CA THR A 412 -19.18 -15.23 -34.87
C THR A 412 -19.81 -14.20 -33.95
N PHE A 413 -19.32 -12.96 -34.04
CA PHE A 413 -19.85 -11.80 -33.34
C PHE A 413 -19.29 -10.52 -33.95
N ASP A 414 -19.95 -9.41 -33.68
CA ASP A 414 -19.47 -8.06 -33.97
C ASP A 414 -18.97 -7.38 -32.70
N VAL A 415 -17.94 -6.54 -32.82
CA VAL A 415 -17.41 -5.72 -31.73
C VAL A 415 -17.08 -4.29 -32.18
N GLN A 416 -17.47 -3.31 -31.37
CA GLN A 416 -16.96 -1.93 -31.42
C GLN A 416 -16.18 -1.63 -30.14
N ILE A 417 -15.16 -0.78 -30.24
CA ILE A 417 -14.50 -0.17 -29.08
C ILE A 417 -15.02 1.25 -28.96
N LEU A 418 -15.56 1.59 -27.79
CA LEU A 418 -16.15 2.89 -27.50
C LEU A 418 -15.21 3.70 -26.61
N ASP A 419 -15.18 5.02 -26.82
CA ASP A 419 -14.51 5.95 -25.92
C ASP A 419 -15.35 6.26 -24.66
N ASN A 420 -14.84 7.13 -23.81
CA ASN A 420 -15.51 7.62 -22.60
C ASN A 420 -16.80 8.46 -22.84
N LYS A 421 -17.22 8.63 -24.10
CA LYS A 421 -18.45 9.31 -24.53
C LYS A 421 -19.36 8.36 -25.33
N ASP A 422 -19.12 7.05 -25.20
CA ASP A 422 -19.85 5.98 -25.87
C ASP A 422 -19.80 6.06 -27.41
N GLN A 423 -18.77 6.70 -27.98
CA GLN A 423 -18.58 6.82 -29.42
C GLN A 423 -17.62 5.74 -29.95
N PRO A 424 -17.97 5.02 -31.04
CA PRO A 424 -17.06 4.06 -31.66
C PRO A 424 -15.80 4.73 -32.21
N ILE A 425 -14.64 4.15 -31.90
CA ILE A 425 -13.34 4.64 -32.38
C ILE A 425 -12.89 3.93 -33.66
N GLY A 426 -12.05 4.59 -34.45
CA GLY A 426 -11.43 3.99 -35.63
C GLY A 426 -10.40 2.90 -35.29
N LYS A 427 -10.17 1.95 -36.20
CA LYS A 427 -9.18 0.86 -36.00
C LYS A 427 -7.75 1.39 -35.84
N GLU A 428 -7.46 2.56 -36.39
CA GLU A 428 -6.18 3.26 -36.31
C GLU A 428 -5.81 3.68 -34.88
N PHE A 429 -6.78 3.72 -33.96
CA PHE A 429 -6.56 3.99 -32.54
C PHE A 429 -6.35 2.73 -31.71
N ILE A 430 -6.53 1.54 -32.28
CA ILE A 430 -6.40 0.28 -31.55
C ILE A 430 -4.96 -0.21 -31.63
N SER A 431 -4.37 -0.43 -30.48
CA SER A 431 -2.95 -0.80 -30.35
C SER A 431 -2.75 -2.29 -30.56
N ASP A 432 -1.66 -2.66 -31.26
CA ASP A 432 -1.01 -3.95 -31.11
C ASP A 432 0.29 -3.72 -30.30
N PRO A 433 0.26 -3.92 -28.97
CA PRO A 433 1.39 -3.58 -28.10
C PRO A 433 2.75 -4.16 -28.52
N SER A 434 2.75 -5.34 -29.15
CA SER A 434 3.95 -5.94 -29.75
C SER A 434 3.59 -6.88 -30.90
N ALA A 435 4.61 -7.50 -31.50
CA ALA A 435 4.38 -8.57 -32.49
C ALA A 435 3.62 -9.78 -31.90
N TYR A 436 3.71 -10.00 -30.59
CA TYR A 436 3.17 -11.18 -29.90
C TYR A 436 1.96 -10.85 -28.99
N THR A 437 1.77 -9.58 -28.67
CA THR A 437 0.64 -9.07 -27.89
C THR A 437 -0.18 -8.18 -28.80
N LYS A 438 -1.42 -8.60 -29.07
CA LYS A 438 -2.33 -7.94 -29.99
C LYS A 438 -3.64 -7.65 -29.30
N SER A 439 -4.28 -6.52 -29.63
CA SER A 439 -5.64 -6.26 -29.16
C SER A 439 -6.58 -7.33 -29.69
N SER A 440 -7.01 -8.21 -28.80
CA SER A 440 -7.71 -9.45 -29.14
C SER A 440 -8.95 -9.64 -28.29
N ILE A 441 -9.98 -10.25 -28.89
CA ILE A 441 -11.15 -10.73 -28.16
C ILE A 441 -10.94 -12.20 -27.80
N TYR A 442 -11.16 -12.54 -26.53
CA TYR A 442 -11.02 -13.90 -26.01
C TYR A 442 -12.39 -14.46 -25.66
N PHE A 443 -12.73 -15.61 -26.24
CA PHE A 443 -13.95 -16.34 -25.91
C PHE A 443 -13.64 -17.43 -24.87
N SER A 444 -14.39 -17.48 -23.78
CA SER A 444 -14.24 -18.50 -22.72
C SER A 444 -15.56 -19.18 -22.41
N TRP A 445 -15.50 -20.41 -21.91
CA TRP A 445 -16.63 -21.17 -21.36
C TRP A 445 -16.23 -21.82 -20.03
N GLY A 446 -17.21 -22.29 -19.25
CA GLY A 446 -16.94 -22.86 -17.92
C GLY A 446 -16.34 -21.83 -16.96
N ILE A 447 -16.74 -20.56 -17.11
CA ILE A 447 -16.17 -19.43 -16.37
C ILE A 447 -16.52 -19.46 -14.88
N ASP A 448 -17.60 -20.15 -14.51
CA ASP A 448 -18.01 -20.40 -13.13
C ASP A 448 -17.12 -21.44 -12.41
N LYS A 449 -16.30 -22.18 -13.17
CA LYS A 449 -15.34 -23.18 -12.68
C LYS A 449 -13.92 -22.61 -12.62
N ASP A 450 -13.09 -22.96 -13.61
CA ASP A 450 -11.67 -22.62 -13.69
C ASP A 450 -11.22 -22.31 -15.14
N TYR A 451 -12.17 -21.90 -16.01
CA TYR A 451 -11.97 -21.59 -17.44
C TYR A 451 -11.61 -22.84 -18.28
N PRO A 452 -11.58 -22.74 -19.63
CA PRO A 452 -11.31 -23.91 -20.48
C PRO A 452 -9.91 -24.49 -20.24
N ALA A 453 -9.80 -25.82 -20.35
CA ALA A 453 -8.53 -26.52 -20.24
C ALA A 453 -7.49 -26.02 -21.27
N TYR A 454 -6.21 -26.03 -20.91
CA TYR A 454 -5.09 -25.65 -21.77
C TYR A 454 -4.71 -26.80 -22.73
N THR A 455 -5.64 -27.16 -23.61
CA THR A 455 -5.47 -28.25 -24.60
C THR A 455 -5.70 -27.76 -26.02
N ALA A 456 -5.29 -28.53 -27.03
CA ALA A 456 -5.40 -28.12 -28.43
C ALA A 456 -6.85 -27.70 -28.78
N GLY A 457 -7.00 -26.45 -29.22
CA GLY A 457 -8.27 -25.83 -29.60
C GLY A 457 -9.01 -25.10 -28.48
N SER A 458 -8.53 -25.17 -27.23
CA SER A 458 -9.11 -24.48 -26.08
C SER A 458 -8.09 -23.70 -25.24
N ARG A 459 -6.83 -23.62 -25.67
CA ARG A 459 -5.84 -22.68 -25.08
C ARG A 459 -6.28 -21.24 -25.33
N TYR A 460 -5.79 -20.30 -24.51
CA TYR A 460 -6.09 -18.87 -24.69
C TYR A 460 -5.73 -18.37 -26.10
N SER A 461 -4.67 -18.89 -26.71
CA SER A 461 -4.24 -18.53 -28.07
C SER A 461 -5.17 -19.07 -29.15
N ASP A 462 -5.81 -20.22 -28.93
CA ASP A 462 -6.74 -20.82 -29.89
C ASP A 462 -8.13 -20.16 -29.78
N ARG A 463 -8.41 -19.51 -28.64
CA ARG A 463 -9.67 -18.80 -28.33
C ARG A 463 -9.58 -17.28 -28.47
N GLY A 464 -8.42 -16.76 -28.90
CA GLY A 464 -8.14 -15.33 -29.04
C GLY A 464 -8.18 -14.88 -30.50
N PHE A 465 -8.90 -13.80 -30.78
CA PHE A 465 -9.06 -13.25 -32.13
C PHE A 465 -8.55 -11.82 -32.16
N ALA A 466 -7.34 -11.64 -32.69
CA ALA A 466 -6.74 -10.32 -32.88
C ALA A 466 -7.54 -9.50 -33.90
N LEU A 467 -7.90 -8.27 -33.54
CA LEU A 467 -8.68 -7.38 -34.40
C LEU A 467 -7.93 -7.02 -35.70
N SER A 468 -6.60 -7.05 -35.67
CA SER A 468 -5.72 -6.79 -36.81
C SER A 468 -5.50 -8.01 -37.73
N ASN A 469 -5.90 -9.22 -37.34
CA ASN A 469 -5.70 -10.42 -38.15
C ASN A 469 -6.85 -10.65 -39.13
N SER A 470 -6.63 -10.30 -40.40
CA SER A 470 -7.63 -10.39 -41.47
C SER A 470 -8.21 -11.78 -41.73
N LYS A 471 -7.54 -12.85 -41.24
CA LYS A 471 -8.07 -14.23 -41.36
C LYS A 471 -9.33 -14.46 -40.53
N VAL A 472 -9.48 -13.75 -39.42
CA VAL A 472 -10.57 -13.94 -38.44
C VAL A 472 -11.34 -12.65 -38.16
N SER A 473 -10.86 -11.50 -38.63
CA SER A 473 -11.42 -10.17 -38.35
C SER A 473 -11.61 -9.38 -39.65
N THR A 474 -12.82 -8.88 -39.88
CA THR A 474 -13.15 -7.96 -40.99
C THR A 474 -13.65 -6.65 -40.41
N TYR A 475 -13.11 -5.52 -40.87
CA TYR A 475 -13.47 -4.19 -40.35
C TYR A 475 -14.36 -3.41 -41.32
N ASN A 476 -15.46 -2.86 -40.82
CA ASN A 476 -16.32 -1.91 -41.54
C ASN A 476 -15.94 -0.48 -41.14
N GLU A 477 -15.42 0.30 -42.10
CA GLU A 477 -14.95 1.67 -41.88
C GLU A 477 -16.08 2.65 -41.52
N ALA A 478 -17.29 2.44 -42.06
CA ALA A 478 -18.42 3.34 -41.89
C ALA A 478 -19.06 3.19 -40.49
N THR A 479 -19.17 1.96 -40.00
CA THR A 479 -19.76 1.67 -38.69
C THR A 479 -18.72 1.51 -37.59
N LYS A 480 -17.43 1.48 -37.95
CA LYS A 480 -16.30 1.20 -37.03
C LYS A 480 -16.47 -0.12 -36.28
N THR A 481 -17.02 -1.12 -36.95
CA THR A 481 -17.34 -2.43 -36.37
C THR A 481 -16.41 -3.49 -36.92
N PHE A 482 -15.88 -4.34 -36.05
CA PHE A 482 -15.17 -5.55 -36.42
C PHE A 482 -16.14 -6.73 -36.39
N THR A 483 -16.25 -7.46 -37.50
CA THR A 483 -16.91 -8.77 -37.56
C THR A 483 -15.87 -9.86 -37.38
N ILE A 484 -16.05 -10.68 -36.36
CA ILE A 484 -15.17 -11.80 -36.03
C ILE A 484 -15.79 -13.12 -36.48
N ASP A 485 -14.96 -13.98 -37.07
CA ASP A 485 -15.33 -15.33 -37.48
C ASP A 485 -14.18 -16.30 -37.16
N SER A 486 -14.46 -17.34 -36.36
CA SER A 486 -13.44 -18.27 -35.89
C SER A 486 -13.05 -19.35 -36.91
N THR A 487 -13.61 -19.37 -38.13
CA THR A 487 -13.39 -20.43 -39.12
C THR A 487 -11.90 -20.67 -39.41
N ASN A 488 -11.11 -19.61 -39.60
CA ASN A 488 -9.68 -19.70 -39.92
C ASN A 488 -8.79 -19.66 -38.66
N SER A 489 -9.26 -20.26 -37.57
CA SER A 489 -8.54 -20.38 -36.31
C SER A 489 -8.37 -21.83 -35.90
N ASN A 490 -7.57 -22.07 -34.86
CA ASN A 490 -7.43 -23.41 -34.27
C ASN A 490 -8.54 -23.72 -33.25
N LEU A 491 -9.55 -22.84 -33.10
CA LEU A 491 -10.60 -23.00 -32.11
C LEU A 491 -11.32 -24.35 -32.27
N LYS A 492 -11.36 -25.13 -31.20
CA LYS A 492 -12.24 -26.28 -31.07
C LYS A 492 -13.38 -25.89 -30.14
N LEU A 493 -14.46 -25.39 -30.72
CA LEU A 493 -15.65 -25.01 -29.98
C LEU A 493 -16.31 -26.27 -29.38
N PRO A 494 -16.86 -26.20 -28.15
CA PRO A 494 -17.73 -27.26 -27.64
C PRO A 494 -18.86 -27.56 -28.62
N ALA A 495 -19.16 -28.85 -28.81
CA ALA A 495 -20.17 -29.29 -29.77
C ALA A 495 -21.58 -28.77 -29.42
N ASP A 496 -21.86 -28.60 -28.13
CA ASP A 496 -23.06 -27.96 -27.63
C ASP A 496 -22.66 -26.92 -26.56
N LEU A 497 -23.00 -25.66 -26.80
CA LEU A 497 -22.78 -24.56 -25.86
C LEU A 497 -23.97 -24.35 -24.93
N THR A 498 -25.13 -24.96 -25.21
CA THR A 498 -26.38 -24.70 -24.50
C THR A 498 -26.22 -24.95 -23.00
N GLY A 499 -26.57 -23.96 -22.19
CA GLY A 499 -26.44 -23.99 -20.73
C GLY A 499 -25.04 -23.67 -20.19
N MET A 500 -24.01 -23.59 -21.04
CA MET A 500 -22.67 -23.19 -20.62
C MET A 500 -22.61 -21.71 -20.26
N ASN A 501 -21.86 -21.38 -19.21
CA ASN A 501 -21.53 -20.01 -18.85
C ASN A 501 -20.35 -19.54 -19.68
N VAL A 502 -20.56 -18.54 -20.54
CA VAL A 502 -19.57 -18.04 -21.50
C VAL A 502 -19.16 -16.59 -21.21
N GLU A 503 -18.01 -16.20 -21.74
CA GLU A 503 -17.45 -14.86 -21.62
C GLU A 503 -16.82 -14.40 -22.95
N LEU A 504 -17.08 -13.16 -23.34
CA LEU A 504 -16.29 -12.40 -24.31
C LEU A 504 -15.49 -11.33 -23.57
N TYR A 505 -14.18 -11.48 -23.59
CA TYR A 505 -13.23 -10.57 -22.93
C TYR A 505 -12.42 -9.80 -23.97
N ALA A 506 -12.41 -8.46 -23.87
CA ALA A 506 -11.64 -7.60 -24.75
C ALA A 506 -10.27 -7.26 -24.13
N GLY A 507 -9.24 -8.04 -24.46
CA GLY A 507 -7.85 -7.70 -24.13
C GLY A 507 -7.32 -6.63 -25.08
N VAL A 508 -7.93 -5.44 -25.05
CA VAL A 508 -7.78 -4.38 -26.05
C VAL A 508 -7.16 -3.13 -25.42
N ALA A 509 -6.20 -2.54 -26.13
CA ALA A 509 -5.59 -1.27 -25.77
C ALA A 509 -5.78 -0.24 -26.89
N THR A 510 -5.80 1.04 -26.52
CA THR A 510 -5.94 2.16 -27.46
C THR A 510 -4.78 3.15 -27.34
N CYS A 511 -4.50 3.89 -28.41
CA CYS A 511 -3.34 4.76 -28.53
C CYS A 511 -3.63 6.23 -28.15
N PHE A 512 -2.67 6.84 -27.47
CA PHE A 512 -2.66 8.24 -27.06
C PHE A 512 -1.29 8.87 -27.37
N ASN A 513 -1.26 10.17 -27.62
CA ASN A 513 -0.01 10.92 -27.64
C ASN A 513 0.60 11.01 -26.22
N LYS A 514 1.83 11.52 -26.15
CA LYS A 514 2.56 11.80 -24.92
C LYS A 514 2.60 13.31 -24.71
N GLY A 515 2.56 13.76 -23.46
CA GLY A 515 2.90 15.16 -23.16
C GLY A 515 4.38 15.40 -23.44
N GLY A 516 4.74 16.62 -23.81
CA GLY A 516 6.10 16.97 -24.21
C GLY A 516 6.25 18.47 -24.49
N TYR A 517 7.35 18.86 -25.11
CA TYR A 517 7.61 20.26 -25.45
C TYR A 517 6.50 20.80 -26.38
N GLY A 518 5.80 21.85 -25.96
CA GLY A 518 4.75 22.51 -26.75
C GLY A 518 3.46 21.70 -26.91
N VAL A 519 3.30 20.58 -26.20
CA VAL A 519 2.07 19.78 -26.24
C VAL A 519 1.07 20.34 -25.23
N GLU A 520 -0.02 20.91 -25.72
CA GLU A 520 -1.10 21.43 -24.87
C GLU A 520 -1.86 20.30 -24.19
N ASP A 521 -2.38 19.35 -24.98
CA ASP A 521 -3.25 18.27 -24.47
C ASP A 521 -2.81 16.87 -24.91
N VAL A 522 -3.07 15.91 -24.01
CA VAL A 522 -3.05 14.49 -24.33
C VAL A 522 -4.44 14.03 -24.74
N VAL A 523 -4.53 13.44 -25.94
CA VAL A 523 -5.77 13.00 -26.59
C VAL A 523 -5.57 11.64 -27.25
N ALA A 524 -6.69 10.95 -27.53
CA ALA A 524 -6.67 9.76 -28.38
C ALA A 524 -6.00 10.11 -29.72
N THR A 525 -4.98 9.34 -30.09
CA THR A 525 -4.12 9.62 -31.25
C THR A 525 -3.90 8.33 -32.02
N PRO A 526 -3.97 8.33 -33.37
CA PRO A 526 -3.71 7.12 -34.16
C PRO A 526 -2.36 6.50 -33.81
N CYS A 527 -2.33 5.18 -33.69
CA CYS A 527 -1.16 4.43 -33.28
C CYS A 527 0.03 4.68 -34.22
N SER A 528 1.17 5.02 -33.61
CA SER A 528 2.44 5.24 -34.29
C SER A 528 3.60 4.83 -33.38
N THR A 529 4.82 4.89 -33.91
CA THR A 529 6.05 4.69 -33.13
C THR A 529 6.22 5.69 -31.98
N ASP A 530 5.53 6.84 -32.03
CA ASP A 530 5.67 7.92 -31.04
C ASP A 530 4.57 7.90 -29.98
N THR A 531 3.46 7.22 -30.24
CA THR A 531 2.36 7.06 -29.29
C THR A 531 2.73 6.15 -28.11
N ARG A 532 1.82 6.09 -27.14
CA ARG A 532 1.74 5.04 -26.12
C ARG A 532 0.37 4.42 -26.17
N TYR A 533 0.21 3.23 -25.60
CA TYR A 533 -1.08 2.59 -25.46
C TYR A 533 -1.50 2.51 -23.98
N ALA A 534 -2.80 2.44 -23.75
CA ALA A 534 -3.43 2.12 -22.45
C ALA A 534 -4.58 1.14 -22.70
N TYR A 535 -4.74 0.14 -21.82
CA TYR A 535 -5.83 -0.83 -21.91
C TYR A 535 -7.17 -0.16 -21.57
N ILE A 536 -8.22 -0.51 -22.32
CA ILE A 536 -9.60 -0.16 -21.98
C ILE A 536 -9.97 -0.77 -20.62
N GLN A 537 -10.97 -0.25 -19.94
CA GLN A 537 -11.37 -0.74 -18.61
C GLN A 537 -12.88 -0.98 -18.55
N ASP A 538 -13.29 -2.23 -18.80
CA ASP A 538 -14.68 -2.67 -18.68
C ASP A 538 -14.78 -4.05 -18.02
N GLN A 539 -16.01 -4.46 -17.74
CA GLN A 539 -16.27 -5.80 -17.23
C GLN A 539 -16.44 -6.77 -18.40
N PRO A 540 -15.88 -7.99 -18.35
CA PRO A 540 -16.08 -8.98 -19.41
C PRO A 540 -17.57 -9.26 -19.65
N PHE A 541 -17.96 -9.41 -20.91
CA PHE A 541 -19.35 -9.66 -21.28
C PHE A 541 -19.70 -11.13 -21.04
N ARG A 542 -20.59 -11.39 -20.08
CA ARG A 542 -20.88 -12.75 -19.57
C ARG A 542 -22.36 -13.09 -19.64
N PHE A 543 -22.67 -14.25 -20.20
CA PHE A 543 -24.03 -14.77 -20.31
C PHE A 543 -24.03 -16.31 -20.31
N LYS A 544 -25.18 -16.90 -20.00
CA LYS A 544 -25.43 -18.33 -20.16
C LYS A 544 -25.95 -18.56 -21.57
N TRP A 545 -25.25 -19.36 -22.35
CA TRP A 545 -25.61 -19.59 -23.75
C TRP A 545 -26.94 -20.34 -23.87
N ASN A 546 -27.91 -19.77 -24.57
CA ASN A 546 -29.25 -20.36 -24.77
C ASN A 546 -29.62 -20.56 -26.25
N GLY A 547 -28.74 -20.15 -27.18
CA GLY A 547 -28.94 -20.27 -28.63
C GLY A 547 -29.82 -19.18 -29.27
N THR A 548 -30.34 -18.22 -28.50
CA THR A 548 -31.27 -17.19 -29.00
C THR A 548 -30.85 -15.75 -28.66
N ASP A 549 -30.38 -15.51 -27.43
CA ASP A 549 -29.99 -14.19 -26.94
C ASP A 549 -28.85 -14.27 -25.92
N THR A 550 -28.47 -13.12 -25.37
CA THR A 550 -27.44 -12.98 -24.32
C THR A 550 -28.00 -12.39 -23.03
N ASN A 551 -29.33 -12.42 -22.84
CA ASN A 551 -30.01 -11.84 -21.68
C ASN A 551 -29.95 -12.75 -20.45
N SER A 552 -29.69 -14.04 -20.66
CA SER A 552 -29.57 -15.02 -19.58
C SER A 552 -28.26 -14.82 -18.82
N ALA A 553 -28.34 -14.43 -17.55
CA ALA A 553 -27.15 -14.21 -16.72
C ALA A 553 -26.33 -15.50 -16.55
N ALA A 554 -25.02 -15.41 -16.76
CA ALA A 554 -24.09 -16.48 -16.41
C ALA A 554 -24.04 -16.69 -14.89
N GLU A 555 -23.88 -17.95 -14.46
CA GLU A 555 -23.52 -18.28 -13.09
C GLU A 555 -22.18 -17.64 -12.73
N LYS A 556 -22.09 -17.14 -11.49
CA LYS A 556 -20.89 -16.45 -11.01
C LYS A 556 -19.93 -17.46 -10.44
N ARG A 557 -18.65 -17.31 -10.77
CA ARG A 557 -17.56 -18.06 -10.12
C ARG A 557 -17.50 -17.70 -8.63
N ARG A 558 -17.03 -18.64 -7.81
CA ARG A 558 -16.69 -18.38 -6.40
C ARG A 558 -15.75 -17.18 -6.25
N ALA A 559 -15.92 -16.40 -5.19
CA ALA A 559 -14.97 -15.37 -4.81
C ALA A 559 -13.63 -15.99 -4.39
N ILE A 560 -12.53 -15.39 -4.84
CA ILE A 560 -11.16 -15.82 -4.53
C ILE A 560 -10.32 -14.61 -4.14
N ILE A 561 -10.15 -13.66 -5.05
CA ILE A 561 -9.41 -12.42 -4.81
C ILE A 561 -10.34 -11.22 -4.83
N ASP A 562 -9.96 -10.17 -4.12
CA ASP A 562 -10.55 -8.84 -4.25
C ASP A 562 -9.65 -7.99 -5.16
N THR A 563 -10.13 -7.73 -6.37
CA THR A 563 -9.34 -7.01 -7.39
C THR A 563 -9.10 -5.55 -7.02
N ALA A 564 -9.92 -4.97 -6.13
CA ALA A 564 -9.68 -3.62 -5.61
C ALA A 564 -8.38 -3.55 -4.80
N LYS A 565 -8.00 -4.63 -4.12
CA LYS A 565 -6.71 -4.72 -3.40
C LYS A 565 -5.53 -4.73 -4.38
N CYS A 566 -5.67 -5.41 -5.51
CA CYS A 566 -4.67 -5.37 -6.58
C CYS A 566 -4.49 -3.93 -7.10
N SER A 567 -5.59 -3.24 -7.40
CA SER A 567 -5.58 -1.86 -7.88
C SER A 567 -5.13 -0.85 -6.83
N GLY A 568 -5.29 -1.11 -5.54
CA GLY A 568 -4.75 -0.27 -4.47
C GLY A 568 -3.22 -0.11 -4.57
N CYS A 569 -2.52 -1.21 -4.83
CA CYS A 569 -1.07 -1.22 -4.99
C CYS A 569 -0.61 -0.92 -6.42
N HIS A 570 -1.25 -1.52 -7.42
CA HIS A 570 -0.80 -1.44 -8.82
C HIS A 570 -1.41 -0.28 -9.61
N ASN A 571 -2.45 0.36 -9.08
CA ASN A 571 -3.14 1.47 -9.68
C ASN A 571 -3.92 1.08 -10.96
N LYS A 572 -3.55 1.58 -12.14
CA LYS A 572 -4.37 1.47 -13.36
C LYS A 572 -4.12 0.18 -14.13
N GLU A 573 -2.88 -0.31 -14.14
CA GLU A 573 -2.45 -1.52 -14.87
C GLU A 573 -1.43 -2.31 -14.04
N ILE A 574 -1.32 -3.62 -14.24
CA ILE A 574 -0.43 -4.49 -13.46
C ILE A 574 0.80 -4.89 -14.28
N VAL A 575 0.59 -5.53 -15.44
CA VAL A 575 1.69 -6.11 -16.23
C VAL A 575 1.39 -6.25 -17.73
N HIS A 576 0.24 -6.82 -18.12
CA HIS A 576 -0.21 -6.91 -19.50
C HIS A 576 -1.68 -7.34 -19.60
N TYR A 577 -2.31 -7.11 -20.77
CA TYR A 577 -3.74 -7.39 -20.97
C TYR A 577 -4.59 -6.81 -19.84
N ASP A 578 -4.27 -5.59 -19.41
CA ASP A 578 -4.74 -4.99 -18.16
C ASP A 578 -6.13 -4.34 -18.30
N ASN A 579 -7.05 -4.97 -19.04
CA ASN A 579 -8.46 -4.60 -18.97
C ASN A 579 -9.07 -5.23 -17.71
N GLY A 580 -8.99 -4.49 -16.61
CA GLY A 580 -9.26 -5.00 -15.27
C GLY A 580 -8.36 -6.18 -14.89
N VAL A 581 -8.84 -7.01 -13.95
CA VAL A 581 -8.14 -8.22 -13.50
C VAL A 581 -8.91 -9.46 -13.96
N ASN A 582 -8.67 -9.87 -15.21
CA ASN A 582 -9.26 -11.07 -15.81
C ASN A 582 -8.22 -12.15 -16.17
N CYS A 583 -7.07 -12.13 -15.48
CA CYS A 583 -5.88 -12.95 -15.75
C CYS A 583 -6.18 -14.45 -15.85
N GLN A 584 -7.15 -14.94 -15.05
CA GLN A 584 -7.55 -16.35 -15.02
C GLN A 584 -8.09 -16.88 -16.36
N ALA A 585 -8.50 -16.00 -17.29
CA ALA A 585 -8.99 -16.41 -18.61
C ALA A 585 -7.91 -17.07 -19.48
N CYS A 586 -6.66 -16.68 -19.22
CA CYS A 586 -5.47 -17.20 -19.91
C CYS A 586 -4.61 -18.08 -19.01
N HIS A 587 -4.46 -17.70 -17.74
CA HIS A 587 -3.58 -18.36 -16.77
C HIS A 587 -4.29 -19.47 -16.00
N THR A 588 -4.74 -20.50 -16.71
CA THR A 588 -5.46 -21.64 -16.16
C THR A 588 -4.57 -22.55 -15.31
N PRO A 589 -5.14 -23.35 -14.38
CA PRO A 589 -4.38 -24.25 -13.49
C PRO A 589 -3.51 -25.28 -14.21
N ASP A 590 -3.93 -25.68 -15.40
CA ASP A 590 -3.33 -26.70 -16.25
C ASP A 590 -2.44 -26.13 -17.37
N LYS A 591 -2.20 -24.82 -17.34
CA LYS A 591 -1.38 -24.13 -18.35
C LYS A 591 0.05 -24.67 -18.36
N GLY A 592 0.60 -24.82 -19.57
CA GLY A 592 1.96 -25.33 -19.80
C GLY A 592 3.05 -24.67 -18.93
N LEU A 593 4.06 -25.47 -18.59
CA LEU A 593 5.18 -25.06 -17.75
C LEU A 593 6.10 -24.04 -18.46
N LYS A 594 6.68 -23.13 -17.69
CA LYS A 594 7.76 -22.22 -18.12
C LYS A 594 9.10 -22.74 -17.63
N THR A 595 10.15 -22.57 -18.43
CA THR A 595 11.51 -22.79 -17.95
C THR A 595 11.93 -21.70 -16.96
N ASP A 596 12.51 -22.13 -15.84
CA ASP A 596 13.18 -21.25 -14.88
C ASP A 596 14.42 -21.95 -14.32
N ASN A 597 15.60 -21.61 -14.83
CA ASN A 597 16.84 -22.30 -14.48
C ASN A 597 17.28 -22.07 -13.02
N THR A 598 16.68 -21.08 -12.35
CA THR A 598 16.93 -20.82 -10.92
C THR A 598 16.10 -21.72 -10.00
N TYR A 599 15.07 -22.38 -10.54
CA TYR A 599 14.15 -23.25 -9.81
C TYR A 599 14.55 -24.72 -9.97
N PRO A 600 14.49 -25.56 -8.91
CA PRO A 600 14.86 -26.98 -9.02
C PRO A 600 13.99 -27.70 -10.05
N GLY A 601 14.61 -28.52 -10.90
CA GLY A 601 13.96 -29.15 -12.05
C GLY A 601 13.74 -28.22 -13.26
N THR A 602 14.08 -26.94 -13.16
CA THR A 602 14.02 -25.94 -14.26
C THR A 602 12.63 -25.64 -14.83
N LYS A 603 11.55 -26.11 -14.21
CA LYS A 603 10.17 -25.97 -14.73
C LYS A 603 9.25 -25.48 -13.64
N VAL A 604 8.51 -24.41 -13.94
CA VAL A 604 7.56 -23.79 -13.03
C VAL A 604 6.18 -23.66 -13.69
N PRO A 605 5.08 -23.72 -12.92
CA PRO A 605 3.74 -23.43 -13.43
C PRO A 605 3.63 -22.02 -14.04
N THR A 606 2.57 -21.83 -14.83
CA THR A 606 2.18 -20.49 -15.31
C THR A 606 0.71 -20.16 -15.04
N SER A 607 0.12 -20.79 -14.03
CA SER A 607 -1.23 -20.50 -13.54
C SER A 607 -1.31 -19.14 -12.85
N PHE A 608 -2.53 -18.60 -12.70
CA PHE A 608 -2.70 -17.28 -12.06
C PHE A 608 -2.22 -17.28 -10.60
N ALA A 609 -2.53 -18.35 -9.84
CA ALA A 609 -2.05 -18.51 -8.47
C ALA A 609 -0.52 -18.47 -8.40
N TRP A 610 0.18 -19.18 -9.30
CA TRP A 610 1.65 -19.13 -9.37
C TRP A 610 2.15 -17.70 -9.65
N LYS A 611 1.54 -17.01 -10.61
CA LYS A 611 1.93 -15.63 -10.96
C LYS A 611 1.78 -14.66 -9.79
N ALA A 612 0.75 -14.82 -8.97
CA ALA A 612 0.53 -13.96 -7.81
C ALA A 612 1.40 -14.39 -6.61
N HIS A 613 1.37 -15.67 -6.22
CA HIS A 613 2.06 -16.15 -5.02
C HIS A 613 3.59 -16.13 -5.13
N GLU A 614 4.14 -16.26 -6.34
CA GLU A 614 5.59 -16.31 -6.58
C GLU A 614 6.17 -15.00 -7.12
N SER A 615 5.35 -13.94 -7.26
CA SER A 615 5.85 -12.62 -7.62
C SER A 615 6.75 -12.08 -6.51
N GLU A 616 7.98 -11.72 -6.84
CA GLU A 616 9.01 -11.29 -5.88
C GLU A 616 8.54 -10.09 -5.02
N GLY A 617 7.86 -9.12 -5.64
CA GLY A 617 7.31 -7.94 -4.97
C GLY A 617 6.20 -8.24 -3.97
N HIS A 618 5.65 -9.46 -3.95
CA HIS A 618 4.63 -9.88 -2.97
C HIS A 618 5.24 -10.56 -1.73
N TYR A 619 6.57 -10.65 -1.64
CA TYR A 619 7.25 -11.17 -0.46
C TYR A 619 8.58 -10.46 -0.18
N LEU A 620 8.48 -9.25 0.35
CA LEU A 620 9.59 -8.34 0.61
C LEU A 620 10.30 -8.59 1.96
N LYS A 621 10.26 -9.84 2.44
CA LYS A 621 11.01 -10.27 3.63
C LYS A 621 12.52 -10.36 3.37
N TYR A 622 12.88 -10.83 2.17
CA TYR A 622 14.28 -10.99 1.74
C TYR A 622 14.61 -10.18 0.50
N ALA A 623 13.62 -9.96 -0.37
CA ALA A 623 13.71 -9.13 -1.56
C ALA A 623 13.63 -7.62 -1.21
N GLY A 624 13.94 -6.79 -2.20
CA GLY A 624 13.96 -5.34 -2.05
C GLY A 624 14.93 -4.87 -0.96
N VAL A 625 14.45 -3.99 -0.08
CA VAL A 625 15.18 -3.50 1.09
C VAL A 625 14.85 -4.26 2.37
N GLN A 626 14.14 -5.39 2.27
CA GLN A 626 13.83 -6.28 3.40
C GLN A 626 12.94 -5.63 4.46
N SER A 627 12.04 -4.73 4.04
CA SER A 627 11.11 -4.02 4.92
C SER A 627 9.91 -4.86 5.34
N GLY A 628 9.62 -5.98 4.68
CA GLY A 628 8.36 -6.70 4.89
C GLY A 628 7.13 -5.91 4.45
N THR A 629 7.27 -4.92 3.56
CA THR A 629 6.14 -4.08 3.10
C THR A 629 4.97 -4.89 2.54
N VAL A 630 5.27 -5.94 1.75
CA VAL A 630 4.27 -6.91 1.30
C VAL A 630 4.72 -8.31 1.72
N LEU A 631 3.81 -9.06 2.35
CA LEU A 631 4.05 -10.40 2.85
C LEU A 631 2.94 -11.34 2.39
N LYS A 632 3.23 -12.23 1.42
CA LYS A 632 2.30 -13.25 0.94
C LYS A 632 1.76 -14.22 1.99
N THR A 633 2.36 -14.24 3.19
CA THR A 633 1.85 -15.01 4.34
C THR A 633 0.55 -14.41 4.88
N ASP A 634 0.35 -13.10 4.76
CA ASP A 634 -0.96 -12.47 4.99
C ASP A 634 -1.83 -12.64 3.74
N CYS A 635 -2.70 -13.64 3.77
CA CYS A 635 -3.57 -13.97 2.65
C CYS A 635 -4.61 -12.86 2.39
N ALA A 636 -4.99 -12.09 3.42
CA ALA A 636 -5.95 -11.01 3.31
C ALA A 636 -5.42 -9.84 2.47
N THR A 637 -4.11 -9.77 2.22
CA THR A 637 -3.50 -8.81 1.27
C THR A 637 -4.17 -8.85 -0.11
N CYS A 638 -4.53 -10.05 -0.61
CA CYS A 638 -5.11 -10.23 -1.94
C CYS A 638 -6.50 -10.86 -1.92
N HIS A 639 -6.75 -11.79 -1.00
CA HIS A 639 -7.95 -12.59 -1.02
C HIS A 639 -9.19 -11.84 -0.51
N THR A 640 -10.35 -12.24 -1.03
CA THR A 640 -11.65 -11.76 -0.52
C THR A 640 -11.79 -12.12 0.96
N ALA A 641 -12.15 -11.14 1.78
CA ALA A 641 -12.52 -11.33 3.18
C ALA A 641 -13.91 -10.75 3.43
N ASP A 642 -14.66 -11.34 4.35
CA ASP A 642 -15.96 -10.80 4.75
C ASP A 642 -15.82 -9.71 5.82
N LYS A 643 -16.96 -9.16 6.26
CA LYS A 643 -17.01 -8.10 7.29
C LYS A 643 -16.57 -8.57 8.68
N SER A 644 -16.43 -9.88 8.88
CA SER A 644 -15.93 -10.50 10.10
C SER A 644 -14.43 -10.84 10.01
N ASN A 645 -13.74 -10.33 8.99
CA ASN A 645 -12.35 -10.60 8.65
C ASN A 645 -12.03 -12.07 8.33
N VAL A 646 -13.04 -12.89 8.01
CA VAL A 646 -12.79 -14.26 7.56
C VAL A 646 -12.40 -14.23 6.08
N VAL A 647 -11.22 -14.76 5.76
CA VAL A 647 -10.66 -14.77 4.39
C VAL A 647 -11.33 -15.84 3.53
N THR A 648 -12.62 -15.68 3.23
CA THR A 648 -13.41 -16.64 2.44
C THR A 648 -12.81 -16.94 1.06
N GLY A 649 -11.99 -16.03 0.53
CA GLY A 649 -11.27 -16.18 -0.73
C GLY A 649 -10.34 -17.40 -0.80
N ILE A 650 -9.75 -17.82 0.33
CA ILE A 650 -8.85 -19.00 0.38
C ILE A 650 -9.55 -20.31 0.76
N ALA A 651 -10.88 -20.33 0.91
CA ALA A 651 -11.59 -21.55 1.26
C ALA A 651 -11.34 -22.69 0.25
N LEU A 652 -11.07 -23.88 0.77
CA LEU A 652 -10.67 -25.09 0.04
C LEU A 652 -11.86 -25.97 -0.35
N GLY A 653 -11.65 -27.01 -1.17
CA GLY A 653 -12.69 -27.99 -1.57
C GLY A 653 -13.77 -27.45 -2.52
N ARG A 654 -13.69 -26.18 -2.94
CA ARG A 654 -14.72 -25.50 -3.76
C ARG A 654 -14.60 -25.73 -5.26
N SER A 655 -13.54 -26.41 -5.71
CA SER A 655 -13.37 -26.83 -7.12
C SER A 655 -12.64 -28.18 -7.18
N PRO A 656 -13.29 -29.27 -6.75
CA PRO A 656 -12.62 -30.56 -6.54
C PRO A 656 -12.08 -31.18 -7.84
N GLU A 657 -12.73 -30.91 -8.98
CA GLU A 657 -12.36 -31.49 -10.29
C GLU A 657 -11.13 -30.84 -10.93
N ARG A 658 -10.60 -29.77 -10.35
CA ARG A 658 -9.43 -29.07 -10.91
C ARG A 658 -8.16 -29.91 -10.68
N ALA A 659 -7.40 -30.12 -11.74
CA ALA A 659 -6.05 -30.66 -11.68
C ALA A 659 -5.04 -29.61 -12.16
N TRP A 660 -3.96 -29.43 -11.40
CA TRP A 660 -2.91 -28.47 -11.71
C TRP A 660 -1.73 -29.12 -12.43
N LEU A 661 -1.06 -28.35 -13.29
CA LEU A 661 0.17 -28.77 -13.96
C LEU A 661 1.40 -28.25 -13.23
N TYR A 662 2.27 -29.17 -12.79
CA TYR A 662 3.55 -28.87 -12.14
C TYR A 662 4.71 -29.60 -12.83
N GLY A 663 5.94 -29.14 -12.58
CA GLY A 663 7.16 -29.86 -12.94
C GLY A 663 7.72 -30.59 -11.73
N ASP A 664 8.10 -31.85 -11.87
CA ASP A 664 8.76 -32.62 -10.82
C ASP A 664 10.19 -32.10 -10.59
N ILE A 665 10.37 -31.41 -9.47
CA ILE A 665 11.64 -30.77 -9.10
C ILE A 665 12.78 -31.77 -8.86
N LYS A 666 12.46 -33.06 -8.62
CA LYS A 666 13.42 -34.15 -8.42
C LYS A 666 13.67 -34.95 -9.69
N ASN A 667 12.98 -34.63 -10.78
CA ASN A 667 13.07 -35.34 -12.05
C ASN A 667 13.08 -34.37 -13.24
N ASN A 668 14.02 -33.42 -13.24
CA ASN A 668 14.26 -32.49 -14.35
C ASN A 668 13.03 -31.70 -14.83
N GLY A 669 12.06 -31.46 -13.93
CA GLY A 669 10.83 -30.75 -14.25
C GLY A 669 9.89 -31.55 -15.15
N ALA A 670 9.99 -32.89 -15.12
CA ALA A 670 9.04 -33.78 -15.79
C ALA A 670 7.61 -33.41 -15.40
N VAL A 671 6.69 -33.45 -16.36
CA VAL A 671 5.31 -33.05 -16.14
C VAL A 671 4.64 -33.98 -15.13
N ILE A 672 4.00 -33.37 -14.13
CA ILE A 672 3.15 -34.04 -13.13
C ILE A 672 1.84 -33.27 -12.97
N TRP A 673 0.78 -34.01 -12.64
CA TRP A 673 -0.53 -33.46 -12.32
C TRP A 673 -0.82 -33.57 -10.84
N VAL A 674 -1.42 -32.51 -10.28
CA VAL A 674 -1.65 -32.35 -8.84
C VAL A 674 -3.13 -32.08 -8.58
N SER A 675 -3.68 -32.63 -7.49
CA SER A 675 -5.06 -32.40 -7.05
C SER A 675 -5.34 -30.94 -6.68
N SER A 676 -6.62 -30.60 -6.53
CA SER A 676 -7.08 -29.21 -6.56
C SER A 676 -6.57 -28.33 -5.43
N ASP A 677 -6.69 -28.77 -4.19
CA ASP A 677 -6.26 -28.01 -3.02
C ASP A 677 -4.74 -28.13 -2.84
N ALA A 678 -4.18 -29.32 -3.01
CA ALA A 678 -2.74 -29.55 -2.98
C ALA A 678 -2.00 -28.66 -3.99
N GLY A 679 -2.51 -28.53 -5.22
CA GLY A 679 -1.92 -27.69 -6.24
C GLY A 679 -2.00 -26.20 -5.93
N ALA A 680 -2.97 -25.76 -5.10
CA ALA A 680 -2.96 -24.41 -4.56
C ALA A 680 -1.84 -24.25 -3.52
N CYS A 681 -1.67 -25.20 -2.60
CA CYS A 681 -0.59 -25.17 -1.59
C CYS A 681 0.81 -25.20 -2.22
N LEU A 682 1.02 -26.04 -3.25
CA LEU A 682 2.30 -26.21 -3.92
C LEU A 682 2.81 -24.92 -4.59
N SER A 683 1.94 -23.96 -4.88
CA SER A 683 2.36 -22.70 -5.49
C SER A 683 3.32 -21.88 -4.61
N CYS A 684 3.38 -22.18 -3.31
CA CYS A 684 4.43 -21.72 -2.39
C CYS A 684 5.27 -22.89 -1.83
N HIS A 685 4.64 -24.03 -1.55
CA HIS A 685 5.27 -25.10 -0.77
C HIS A 685 6.07 -26.11 -1.58
N GLN A 686 5.98 -26.11 -2.93
CA GLN A 686 6.64 -27.14 -3.74
C GLN A 686 8.15 -27.19 -3.54
N LYS A 687 8.82 -26.03 -3.57
CA LYS A 687 10.29 -25.92 -3.57
C LYS A 687 10.95 -26.60 -2.37
N TYR A 688 10.25 -26.62 -1.24
CA TYR A 688 10.73 -27.16 0.05
C TYR A 688 9.78 -28.19 0.65
N LEU A 689 8.99 -28.88 -0.18
CA LEU A 689 8.01 -29.86 0.29
C LEU A 689 8.72 -31.08 0.91
N SER A 690 8.58 -31.25 2.22
CA SER A 690 9.17 -32.37 2.96
C SER A 690 8.44 -33.70 2.67
N ASP A 691 9.10 -34.83 2.91
CA ASP A 691 8.47 -36.14 2.73
C ASP A 691 7.30 -36.36 3.71
N ALA A 692 7.39 -35.79 4.92
CA ALA A 692 6.28 -35.77 5.86
C ALA A 692 5.07 -34.98 5.32
N ALA A 693 5.30 -33.83 4.67
CA ALA A 693 4.24 -33.05 4.05
C ALA A 693 3.62 -33.77 2.84
N LYS A 694 4.43 -34.49 2.04
CA LYS A 694 3.91 -35.34 0.95
C LYS A 694 2.99 -36.42 1.48
N SER A 695 3.46 -37.18 2.48
CA SER A 695 2.66 -38.21 3.14
C SER A 695 1.37 -37.63 3.72
N HIS A 696 1.44 -36.45 4.36
CA HIS A 696 0.26 -35.76 4.88
C HIS A 696 -0.77 -35.45 3.78
N ILE A 697 -0.34 -34.90 2.65
CA ILE A 697 -1.23 -34.59 1.52
C ILE A 697 -1.87 -35.87 0.98
N GLU A 698 -1.08 -36.91 0.73
CA GLU A 698 -1.55 -38.18 0.16
C GLU A 698 -2.50 -38.93 1.11
N THR A 699 -2.20 -38.94 2.42
CA THR A 699 -3.08 -39.52 3.45
C THR A 699 -4.45 -38.82 3.49
N ASN A 700 -4.50 -37.52 3.21
CA ASN A 700 -5.74 -36.74 3.19
C ASN A 700 -6.38 -36.64 1.79
N GLY A 701 -6.03 -37.56 0.89
CA GLY A 701 -6.66 -37.75 -0.42
C GLY A 701 -6.10 -36.88 -1.55
N GLY A 702 -5.01 -36.14 -1.32
CA GLY A 702 -4.33 -35.39 -2.36
C GLY A 702 -3.43 -36.26 -3.25
N ILE A 703 -3.16 -35.79 -4.48
CA ILE A 703 -2.32 -36.48 -5.46
C ILE A 703 -1.20 -35.55 -5.89
N LEU A 704 0.04 -36.03 -5.85
CA LEU A 704 1.25 -35.25 -6.20
C LEU A 704 2.01 -35.80 -7.42
N ASN A 705 1.55 -36.92 -7.98
CA ASN A 705 2.23 -37.69 -9.02
C ASN A 705 1.28 -38.13 -10.14
N GLY A 706 0.24 -37.32 -10.41
CA GLY A 706 -0.72 -37.62 -11.46
C GLY A 706 -0.07 -37.60 -12.84
N THR A 707 -0.52 -38.50 -13.71
CA THR A 707 -0.06 -38.63 -15.09
C THR A 707 -0.90 -37.81 -16.07
N SER A 708 -2.14 -37.50 -15.70
CA SER A 708 -3.09 -36.67 -16.43
C SER A 708 -4.11 -36.05 -15.49
N ALA A 709 -4.89 -35.08 -15.97
CA ALA A 709 -6.02 -34.55 -15.21
C ALA A 709 -7.04 -35.64 -14.81
N ALA A 710 -7.37 -36.54 -15.74
CA ALA A 710 -8.32 -37.63 -15.50
C ALA A 710 -7.80 -38.65 -14.46
N ASP A 711 -6.50 -38.92 -14.47
CA ASP A 711 -5.84 -39.75 -13.46
C ASP A 711 -5.99 -39.15 -12.06
N VAL A 712 -5.74 -37.84 -11.93
CA VAL A 712 -5.95 -37.11 -10.66
C VAL A 712 -7.42 -37.17 -10.23
N GLN A 713 -8.36 -36.86 -11.11
CA GLN A 713 -9.80 -36.89 -10.80
C GLN A 713 -10.28 -38.28 -10.35
N THR A 714 -9.70 -39.34 -10.90
CA THR A 714 -10.04 -40.73 -10.54
C THR A 714 -9.51 -41.13 -9.17
N ARG A 715 -8.32 -40.64 -8.79
CA ARG A 715 -7.58 -41.09 -7.59
C ARG A 715 -7.72 -40.16 -6.39
N ALA A 716 -7.91 -38.86 -6.64
CA ALA A 716 -7.98 -37.86 -5.59
C ALA A 716 -9.32 -37.94 -4.84
N SER A 717 -9.26 -37.72 -3.54
CA SER A 717 -10.42 -37.60 -2.66
C SER A 717 -10.08 -36.61 -1.54
N GLU A 718 -9.67 -35.40 -1.92
CA GLU A 718 -9.20 -34.38 -0.99
C GLU A 718 -10.27 -34.02 0.05
N SER A 719 -9.88 -34.05 1.33
CA SER A 719 -10.70 -33.59 2.46
C SER A 719 -9.99 -32.48 3.25
N CYS A 720 -9.27 -31.59 2.56
CA CYS A 720 -8.42 -30.57 3.18
C CYS A 720 -9.22 -29.53 3.99
N ALA A 721 -10.38 -29.13 3.46
CA ALA A 721 -11.20 -28.04 3.99
C ALA A 721 -11.77 -28.30 5.39
N THR A 722 -11.80 -29.56 5.86
CA THR A 722 -12.30 -29.91 7.20
C THR A 722 -11.35 -29.42 8.30
N CYS A 723 -10.05 -29.32 8.00
CA CYS A 723 -9.02 -28.90 8.96
C CYS A 723 -8.43 -27.55 8.58
N HIS A 724 -8.09 -27.36 7.29
CA HIS A 724 -7.52 -26.12 6.77
C HIS A 724 -8.64 -25.12 6.41
N THR A 725 -9.39 -24.71 7.43
CA THR A 725 -10.36 -23.62 7.30
C THR A 725 -9.65 -22.29 7.02
N PRO A 726 -10.33 -21.28 6.45
CA PRO A 726 -9.73 -19.96 6.27
C PRO A 726 -9.10 -19.37 7.53
N SER A 727 -9.75 -19.54 8.69
CA SER A 727 -9.23 -19.09 9.99
C SER A 727 -7.93 -19.82 10.36
N GLN A 728 -7.94 -21.15 10.32
CA GLN A 728 -6.75 -21.96 10.64
C GLN A 728 -5.60 -21.69 9.66
N LEU A 729 -5.91 -21.44 8.39
CA LEU A 729 -4.91 -21.08 7.39
C LEU A 729 -4.25 -19.74 7.72
N MET A 730 -5.01 -18.71 8.10
CA MET A 730 -4.43 -17.42 8.52
C MET A 730 -3.53 -17.60 9.76
N GLU A 731 -4.02 -18.31 10.77
CA GLU A 731 -3.28 -18.57 12.01
C GLU A 731 -1.95 -19.31 11.73
N ALA A 732 -1.97 -20.33 10.87
CA ALA A 732 -0.78 -21.09 10.49
C ALA A 732 0.28 -20.24 9.75
N HIS A 733 -0.12 -19.10 9.19
CA HIS A 733 0.77 -18.15 8.52
C HIS A 733 1.04 -16.89 9.35
N GLY A 734 0.66 -16.90 10.64
CA GLY A 734 0.99 -15.86 11.62
C GLY A 734 0.09 -14.63 11.56
N ASN A 735 -1.18 -14.78 11.14
CA ASN A 735 -2.15 -13.68 11.05
C ASN A 735 -3.47 -14.00 11.75
#